data_AF-A0A2G4H6Y7-F1
#
_entry.id   AF-A0A2G4H6Y7-F1
#
_cell.length_a   1.000
_cell.length_b   1.000
_cell.length_c   1.000
_cell.angle_alpha   90.00
_cell.angle_beta   90.00
_cell.angle_gamma   90.00
#
_symmetry.space_group_name_H-M   'P 1'
#
loop_
_entity.id
_entity.type
_entity.pdbx_description
1 polymer ?
#
loop_
_entity_poly.entity_id
_entity_poly.type
_entity_poly.pdbx_seq_one_letter_code
_entity_poly.pdbx_strand_id
1 'polypeptide(L)'
;MNSNKLYFPILFLAFGAIFQPFICFAQSANVKTMESHAKTLFDKREYEQAFDYYMKLKELRPKKNVFKYRAGVCAIYKGDAPLAVALIKSAYDVNPSLVDVNFFLGRAYLLNNSYDEAVEQFNLQMVKESDPTEKLKLKQYLVNCLSAKAISATVTNNKVINGGTNLNSAAEEFAPMLYNNDLNIIFTYKGLESTGGKSYTFGKTDSAGFYHEDIFQSSLVGSKWSLPNGLSTNLNTVDHDAATSLSPDGRVLYLYRGGSSDGGDIYWSKRRGKYWTVPDKLKGDINKAGSWEGSVAISKDGHTIYFSSNRMNGFGGKDIYSAELEGDTAFVNVKNLGTNVNTPYDDDAPFLTNNESTLYFSSRGHNSIGGYDVFFSALGSDGISWELAQNMASPINSTADDIYYQSSKDGYSAVYSSNRAGGNGMMDLYFATPGVPSADLVTIFGQVTLDGKAVGATVTVAYNKKTDIQGDYNASAENGRYTINLPKGEDYKLFYLVNGLDDYSKTYDATQVKIYTTHEINVEFFSDEYKMKHPEKFGKMNVSDSLKIMKEQNATVMIDSIRTVKDLVSNFNFENSTAPVDTGFYVVVGTFKNLDYAKRMEAKVKLKKQYPKVQLVYNNKSGFTHVTVGRLTYMEDAIILTKEARKEYLDSWVQSLR
;
A
#
# COMPACT_ATOMS: atom_id res chain seq x y z
N MET A 1 39.29 35.73 86.38
CA MET A 1 38.29 36.45 85.57
C MET A 1 38.95 36.86 84.25
N ASN A 2 38.29 36.52 83.14
CA ASN A 2 38.47 36.95 81.74
C ASN A 2 39.81 36.64 81.03
N SER A 3 39.88 36.30 79.75
CA SER A 3 39.10 35.53 78.76
C SER A 3 39.91 35.60 77.46
N ASN A 4 39.96 34.50 76.70
CA ASN A 4 40.33 34.31 75.29
C ASN A 4 40.85 35.50 74.44
N LYS A 5 41.92 35.26 73.66
CA LYS A 5 41.85 35.22 72.18
C LYS A 5 43.17 34.81 71.52
N LEU A 6 43.07 33.73 70.74
CA LEU A 6 44.04 33.24 69.76
C LEU A 6 43.94 34.13 68.49
N TYR A 7 45.06 34.61 67.95
CA TYR A 7 45.11 35.26 66.63
C TYR A 7 46.11 34.51 65.71
N PHE A 8 45.55 33.69 64.83
CA PHE A 8 46.03 33.41 63.46
C PHE A 8 44.83 33.81 62.59
N PRO A 9 44.97 34.61 61.50
CA PRO A 9 45.58 34.12 60.26
C PRO A 9 46.25 35.22 59.39
N ILE A 10 46.97 34.83 58.34
CA ILE A 10 46.99 35.40 56.97
C ILE A 10 48.06 34.61 56.22
N LEU A 11 47.67 33.49 55.61
CA LEU A 11 48.42 32.89 54.49
C LEU A 11 47.58 31.85 53.74
N PHE A 12 46.35 32.20 53.32
CA PHE A 12 45.54 31.33 52.47
C PHE A 12 44.53 32.15 51.64
N LEU A 13 45.01 33.06 50.79
CA LEU A 13 44.15 33.82 49.86
C LEU A 13 44.87 34.17 48.53
N ALA A 14 45.73 33.27 48.04
CA ALA A 14 46.38 33.46 46.73
C ALA A 14 46.34 32.23 45.80
N PHE A 15 45.81 31.08 46.24
CA PHE A 15 45.71 29.88 45.39
C PHE A 15 44.34 29.69 44.69
N GLY A 16 43.31 30.47 45.06
CA GLY A 16 41.97 30.41 44.43
C GLY A 16 41.83 31.18 43.12
N ALA A 17 42.71 32.15 42.85
CA ALA A 17 42.63 33.00 41.65
C ALA A 17 43.34 32.41 40.42
N ILE A 18 44.20 31.40 40.60
CA ILE A 18 44.97 30.81 39.50
C ILE A 18 44.22 29.61 38.88
N PHE A 19 43.33 28.92 39.61
CA PHE A 19 42.54 27.81 39.05
C PHE A 19 41.28 28.22 38.27
N GLN A 20 40.69 29.39 38.58
CA GLN A 20 39.53 29.95 37.88
C GLN A 20 39.77 30.19 36.37
N PRO A 21 40.90 30.81 35.94
CA PRO A 21 41.17 30.96 34.51
C PRO A 21 41.41 29.62 33.82
N PHE A 22 42.10 28.64 34.43
CA PHE A 22 42.31 27.32 33.81
C PHE A 22 41.01 26.54 33.59
N ILE A 23 40.06 26.58 34.54
CA ILE A 23 38.74 25.95 34.37
C ILE A 23 37.94 26.67 33.27
N CYS A 24 38.00 28.00 33.22
CA CYS A 24 37.32 28.79 32.19
C CYS A 24 37.94 28.56 30.78
N PHE A 25 39.27 28.45 30.69
CA PHE A 25 39.99 28.12 29.46
C PHE A 25 39.67 26.69 29.00
N ALA A 26 39.67 25.70 29.89
CA ALA A 26 39.29 24.32 29.57
C ALA A 26 37.83 24.20 29.10
N GLN A 27 36.90 24.89 29.77
CA GLN A 27 35.49 24.95 29.35
C GLN A 27 35.34 25.65 28.00
N SER A 28 36.10 26.72 27.75
CA SER A 28 36.08 27.44 26.46
C SER A 28 36.67 26.62 25.30
N ALA A 29 37.73 25.84 25.55
CA ALA A 29 38.35 24.94 24.58
C ALA A 29 37.42 23.77 24.22
N ASN A 30 36.72 23.23 25.21
CA ASN A 30 35.69 22.21 25.01
C ASN A 30 34.54 22.72 24.13
N VAL A 31 34.04 23.94 24.39
CA VAL A 31 32.98 24.56 23.56
C VAL A 31 33.42 24.81 22.12
N LYS A 32 34.66 25.27 21.88
CA LYS A 32 35.18 25.44 20.51
C LYS A 32 35.29 24.11 19.76
N THR A 33 35.73 23.06 20.45
CA THR A 33 35.81 21.71 19.88
C THR A 33 34.42 21.19 19.52
N MET A 34 33.44 21.39 20.42
CA MET A 34 32.03 21.08 20.18
C MET A 34 31.46 21.85 18.98
N GLU A 35 31.73 23.15 18.86
CA GLU A 35 31.30 23.98 17.73
C GLU A 35 31.90 23.47 16.40
N SER A 36 33.18 23.12 16.37
CA SER A 36 33.85 22.58 15.19
C SER A 36 33.26 21.23 14.76
N HIS A 37 32.99 20.36 15.74
CA HIS A 37 32.39 19.05 15.48
C HIS A 37 30.94 19.18 15.00
N ALA A 38 30.12 20.02 15.64
CA ALA A 38 28.76 20.32 15.22
C ALA A 38 28.70 20.90 13.81
N LYS A 39 29.65 21.77 13.45
CA LYS A 39 29.78 22.30 12.08
C LYS A 39 30.10 21.19 11.09
N THR A 40 31.03 20.30 11.43
CA THR A 40 31.42 19.18 10.56
C THR A 40 30.23 18.25 10.29
N LEU A 41 29.46 17.90 11.32
CA LEU A 41 28.24 17.10 11.18
C LEU A 41 27.21 17.82 10.29
N PHE A 42 26.98 19.11 10.54
CA PHE A 42 26.02 19.91 9.78
C PHE A 42 26.39 20.04 8.30
N ASP A 43 27.65 20.36 7.99
CA ASP A 43 28.12 20.52 6.62
C ASP A 43 28.01 19.20 5.82
N LYS A 44 28.09 18.08 6.54
CA LYS A 44 27.97 16.72 6.00
C LYS A 44 26.53 16.17 6.08
N ARG A 45 25.57 17.02 6.46
CA ARG A 45 24.13 16.71 6.52
C ARG A 45 23.73 15.65 7.54
N GLU A 46 24.58 15.41 8.54
CA GLU A 46 24.30 14.57 9.71
C GLU A 46 23.44 15.33 10.71
N TYR A 47 22.23 15.68 10.31
CA TYR A 47 21.39 16.62 11.04
C TYR A 47 20.91 16.08 12.38
N GLU A 48 20.68 14.77 12.50
CA GLU A 48 20.31 14.12 13.76
C GLU A 48 21.38 14.37 14.83
N GLN A 49 22.64 14.03 14.52
CA GLN A 49 23.76 14.20 15.44
C GLN A 49 24.08 15.68 15.66
N ALA A 50 24.05 16.49 14.60
CA ALA A 50 24.31 17.93 14.69
C ALA A 50 23.30 18.65 15.59
N PHE A 51 22.03 18.21 15.58
CA PHE A 51 20.95 18.80 16.37
C PHE A 51 21.30 18.84 17.85
N ASP A 52 21.71 17.70 18.42
CA ASP A 52 22.04 17.58 19.85
C ASP A 52 23.16 18.53 20.26
N TYR A 53 24.17 18.69 19.40
CA TYR A 53 25.25 19.63 19.64
C TYR A 53 24.77 21.08 19.56
N TYR A 54 23.97 21.47 18.57
CA TYR A 54 23.48 22.85 18.47
C TYR A 54 22.48 23.21 19.57
N MET A 55 21.68 22.25 20.03
CA MET A 55 20.80 22.42 21.19
C MET A 55 21.58 22.65 22.48
N LYS A 56 22.76 22.04 22.66
CA LYS A 56 23.67 22.35 23.76
C LYS A 56 24.38 23.69 23.55
N LEU A 57 24.88 23.97 22.35
CA LEU A 57 25.62 25.20 22.03
C LEU A 57 24.77 26.46 22.17
N LYS A 58 23.47 26.42 21.83
CA LYS A 58 22.57 27.57 22.01
C LYS A 58 22.41 27.97 23.48
N GLU A 59 22.45 27.00 24.41
CA GLU A 59 22.41 27.26 25.86
C GLU A 59 23.75 27.77 26.39
N LEU A 60 24.86 27.20 25.91
CA LEU A 60 26.21 27.59 26.33
C LEU A 60 26.63 28.96 25.79
N ARG A 61 26.08 29.39 24.64
CA ARG A 61 26.42 30.64 23.95
C ARG A 61 25.15 31.33 23.40
N PRO A 62 24.24 31.81 24.25
CA PRO A 62 22.93 32.31 23.84
C PRO A 62 22.97 33.57 22.95
N LYS A 63 24.09 34.32 22.97
CA LYS A 63 24.30 35.48 22.08
C LYS A 63 24.68 35.10 20.64
N LYS A 64 25.14 33.87 20.38
CA LYS A 64 25.48 33.39 19.03
C LYS A 64 24.23 32.81 18.36
N ASN A 65 23.40 33.67 17.74
CA ASN A 65 22.14 33.25 17.13
C ASN A 65 22.27 32.24 15.99
N VAL A 66 23.45 32.14 15.36
CA VAL A 66 23.73 31.11 14.36
C VAL A 66 23.52 29.69 14.89
N PHE A 67 23.68 29.45 16.20
CA PHE A 67 23.42 28.13 16.79
C PHE A 67 21.92 27.81 16.88
N LYS A 68 21.09 28.80 17.18
CA LYS A 68 19.63 28.63 17.09
C LYS A 68 19.21 28.37 15.66
N TYR A 69 19.75 29.14 14.71
CA TYR A 69 19.50 28.94 13.28
C TYR A 69 19.84 27.52 12.84
N ARG A 70 21.07 27.05 13.12
CA ARG A 70 21.49 25.69 12.74
C ARG A 70 20.72 24.59 13.47
N ALA A 71 20.37 24.78 14.74
CA ALA A 71 19.46 23.86 15.45
C ALA A 71 18.09 23.79 14.76
N GLY A 72 17.56 24.94 14.31
CA GLY A 72 16.31 25.00 13.58
C GLY A 72 16.39 24.34 12.19
N VAL A 73 17.49 24.50 11.47
CA VAL A 73 17.73 23.76 10.22
C VAL A 73 17.81 22.26 10.48
N CYS A 74 18.49 21.82 11.54
CA CYS A 74 18.47 20.41 11.94
C CYS A 74 17.03 19.93 12.26
N ALA A 75 16.22 20.75 12.94
CA ALA A 75 14.84 20.42 13.28
C ALA A 75 13.94 20.22 12.03
N ILE A 76 14.20 20.94 10.93
CA ILE A 76 13.53 20.70 9.63
C ILE A 76 13.71 19.25 9.20
N TYR A 77 14.93 18.73 9.25
CA TYR A 77 15.24 17.37 8.80
C TYR A 77 14.84 16.28 9.80
N LYS A 78 14.63 16.64 11.08
CA LYS A 78 14.02 15.76 12.09
C LYS A 78 12.49 15.71 12.01
N GLY A 79 11.86 16.45 11.10
CA GLY A 79 10.40 16.54 11.00
C GLY A 79 9.72 17.37 12.10
N ASP A 80 10.46 18.12 12.92
CA ASP A 80 9.88 18.99 13.97
C ASP A 80 9.66 20.42 13.43
N ALA A 81 8.63 20.55 12.59
CA ALA A 81 8.30 21.81 11.93
C ALA A 81 8.00 22.97 12.90
N PRO A 82 7.23 22.78 14.00
CA PRO A 82 6.98 23.84 14.97
C PRO A 82 8.27 24.34 15.64
N LEU A 83 9.17 23.43 16.03
CA LEU A 83 10.45 23.82 16.63
C LEU A 83 11.36 24.51 15.61
N ALA A 84 11.38 24.03 14.37
CA ALA A 84 12.13 24.68 13.28
C ALA A 84 11.71 26.13 13.09
N VAL A 85 10.40 26.40 13.00
CA VAL A 85 9.86 27.77 12.90
C VAL A 85 10.31 28.60 14.11
N ALA A 86 10.13 28.10 15.33
CA ALA A 86 10.50 28.83 16.54
C ALA A 86 11.99 29.22 16.58
N LEU A 87 12.88 28.28 16.26
CA LEU A 87 14.32 28.48 16.33
C LEU A 87 14.85 29.37 15.20
N ILE A 88 14.42 29.14 13.96
CA ILE A 88 14.89 29.90 12.79
C ILE A 88 14.32 31.32 12.85
N LYS A 89 13.03 31.48 13.15
CA LYS A 89 12.42 32.80 13.29
C LYS A 89 13.09 33.62 14.39
N SER A 90 13.37 33.02 15.55
CA SER A 90 14.11 33.70 16.62
C SER A 90 15.50 34.15 16.18
N ALA A 91 16.18 33.39 15.32
CA ALA A 91 17.48 33.78 14.79
C ALA A 91 17.36 34.88 13.72
N TYR A 92 16.35 34.79 12.85
CA TYR A 92 16.02 35.76 11.80
C TYR A 92 15.68 37.14 12.38
N ASP A 93 14.83 37.19 13.40
CA ASP A 93 14.38 38.44 14.04
C ASP A 93 15.58 39.25 14.62
N VAL A 94 16.69 38.58 14.97
CA VAL A 94 17.90 39.24 15.45
C VAL A 94 18.91 39.51 14.33
N ASN A 95 19.05 38.60 13.38
CA ASN A 95 19.97 38.76 12.25
C ASN A 95 19.35 38.23 10.94
N PRO A 96 18.65 39.08 10.17
CA PRO A 96 18.06 38.71 8.89
C PRO A 96 19.08 38.59 7.74
N SER A 97 20.37 38.82 8.01
CA SER A 97 21.48 38.68 7.05
C SER A 97 22.20 37.32 7.14
N LEU A 98 21.76 36.42 8.01
CA LEU A 98 22.27 35.05 8.05
C LEU A 98 22.09 34.39 6.67
N VAL A 99 23.15 33.70 6.20
CA VAL A 99 23.16 33.04 4.90
C VAL A 99 22.00 32.05 4.81
N ASP A 100 21.20 32.18 3.75
CA ASP A 100 20.02 31.38 3.40
C ASP A 100 18.92 31.31 4.48
N VAL A 101 18.92 32.24 5.43
CA VAL A 101 17.94 32.21 6.53
C VAL A 101 16.50 32.32 6.02
N ASN A 102 16.26 33.11 4.96
CA ASN A 102 14.93 33.23 4.36
C ASN A 102 14.51 31.92 3.68
N PHE A 103 15.44 31.25 2.98
CA PHE A 103 15.17 29.93 2.40
C PHE A 103 14.74 28.92 3.47
N PHE A 104 15.53 28.74 4.52
CA PHE A 104 15.22 27.75 5.55
C PHE A 104 14.00 28.15 6.41
N LEU A 105 13.78 29.44 6.65
CA LEU A 105 12.55 29.89 7.32
C LEU A 105 11.31 29.63 6.46
N GLY A 106 11.40 29.87 5.15
CA GLY A 106 10.34 29.51 4.19
C GLY A 106 10.04 28.02 4.19
N ARG A 107 11.07 27.17 4.20
CA ARG A 107 10.91 25.71 4.34
C ARG A 107 10.26 25.31 5.66
N ALA A 108 10.67 25.91 6.78
CA ALA A 108 10.07 25.63 8.07
C ALA A 108 8.59 26.02 8.11
N TYR A 109 8.23 27.17 7.52
CA TYR A 109 6.83 27.58 7.38
C TYR A 109 6.03 26.64 6.48
N LEU A 110 6.58 26.20 5.34
CA LEU A 110 5.92 25.24 4.45
C LEU A 110 5.62 23.92 5.17
N LEU A 111 6.61 23.36 5.87
CA LEU A 111 6.45 22.12 6.65
C LEU A 111 5.45 22.28 7.81
N ASN A 112 5.29 23.50 8.32
CA ASN A 112 4.33 23.85 9.36
C ASN A 112 2.97 24.27 8.79
N ASN A 113 2.74 24.08 7.48
CA ASN A 113 1.52 24.45 6.75
C ASN A 113 1.17 25.95 6.79
N SER A 114 2.15 26.82 7.06
CA SER A 114 2.07 28.28 7.03
C SER A 114 2.44 28.79 5.64
N TYR A 115 1.59 28.51 4.65
CA TYR A 115 1.93 28.68 3.23
C TYR A 115 2.18 30.14 2.82
N ASP A 116 1.39 31.08 3.35
CA ASP A 116 1.50 32.48 2.97
C ASP A 116 2.80 33.09 3.52
N GLU A 117 3.19 32.75 4.75
CA GLU A 117 4.47 33.10 5.35
C GLU A 117 5.65 32.44 4.61
N ALA A 118 5.50 31.19 4.18
CA ALA A 118 6.52 30.51 3.38
C ALA A 118 6.78 31.25 2.05
N VAL A 119 5.71 31.62 1.33
CA VAL A 119 5.79 32.41 0.08
C VAL A 119 6.50 33.74 0.30
N GLU A 120 6.20 34.45 1.38
CA GLU A 120 6.89 35.70 1.72
C GLU A 120 8.41 35.47 1.85
N GLN A 121 8.82 34.46 2.61
CA GLN A 121 10.25 34.19 2.83
C GLN A 121 10.97 33.71 1.56
N PHE A 122 10.35 32.88 0.74
CA PHE A 122 10.95 32.46 -0.54
C PHE A 122 11.10 33.64 -1.51
N ASN A 123 10.14 34.57 -1.56
CA ASN A 123 10.28 35.80 -2.34
C ASN A 123 11.42 36.69 -1.83
N LEU A 124 11.59 36.81 -0.51
CA LEU A 124 12.73 37.53 0.08
C LEU A 124 14.08 36.88 -0.28
N GLN A 125 14.17 35.55 -0.30
CA GLN A 125 15.38 34.85 -0.77
C GLN A 125 15.58 35.06 -2.28
N MET A 126 14.52 35.01 -3.09
CA MET A 126 14.57 35.17 -4.55
C MET A 126 15.21 36.48 -4.99
N VAL A 127 14.96 37.58 -4.26
CA VAL A 127 15.55 38.90 -4.53
C VAL A 127 17.08 38.90 -4.31
N LYS A 128 17.56 38.10 -3.35
CA LYS A 128 18.98 38.01 -2.99
C LYS A 128 19.74 37.02 -3.87
N GLU A 129 19.05 36.06 -4.48
CA GLU A 129 19.65 35.01 -5.27
C GLU A 129 20.10 35.54 -6.65
N SER A 130 21.28 35.11 -7.08
CA SER A 130 21.84 35.42 -8.40
C SER A 130 21.98 34.18 -9.28
N ASP A 131 22.15 33.01 -8.68
CA ASP A 131 22.32 31.74 -9.37
C ASP A 131 21.01 31.27 -10.03
N PRO A 132 21.00 31.02 -11.36
CA PRO A 132 19.79 30.58 -12.05
C PRO A 132 19.23 29.24 -11.57
N THR A 133 20.09 28.32 -11.12
CA THR A 133 19.69 26.99 -10.64
C THR A 133 19.03 27.10 -9.27
N GLU A 134 19.58 27.91 -8.36
CA GLU A 134 18.95 28.19 -7.06
C GLU A 134 17.63 28.97 -7.23
N LYS A 135 17.54 29.88 -8.21
CA LYS A 135 16.26 30.52 -8.57
C LYS A 135 15.21 29.52 -9.04
N LEU A 136 15.60 28.51 -9.81
CA LEU A 136 14.68 27.46 -10.26
C LEU A 136 14.13 26.66 -9.08
N LYS A 137 15.00 26.30 -8.12
CA LYS A 137 14.58 25.63 -6.86
C LYS A 137 13.61 26.49 -6.06
N LEU A 138 13.88 27.79 -5.91
CA LEU A 138 12.99 28.72 -5.20
C LEU A 138 11.63 28.86 -5.90
N LYS A 139 11.61 28.86 -7.24
CA LYS A 139 10.34 28.85 -8.00
C LYS A 139 9.56 27.57 -7.73
N GLN A 140 10.22 26.42 -7.63
CA GLN A 140 9.54 25.18 -7.26
C GLN A 140 8.94 25.26 -5.86
N TYR A 141 9.67 25.78 -4.87
CA TYR A 141 9.10 25.96 -3.53
C TYR A 141 7.87 26.88 -3.51
N LEU A 142 7.85 27.93 -4.35
CA LEU A 142 6.65 28.77 -4.52
C LEU A 142 5.49 27.98 -5.14
N VAL A 143 5.75 27.15 -6.16
CA VAL A 143 4.75 26.21 -6.71
C VAL A 143 4.26 25.27 -5.62
N ASN A 144 5.14 24.73 -4.80
CA ASN A 144 4.80 23.79 -3.72
C ASN A 144 3.85 24.43 -2.70
N CYS A 145 4.10 25.67 -2.29
CA CYS A 145 3.17 26.41 -1.41
C CYS A 145 1.78 26.57 -2.04
N LEU A 146 1.70 26.91 -3.33
CA LEU A 146 0.42 27.10 -4.03
C LEU A 146 -0.32 25.77 -4.23
N SER A 147 0.40 24.72 -4.62
CA SER A 147 -0.12 23.37 -4.76
C SER A 147 -0.61 22.82 -3.42
N ALA A 148 0.16 22.98 -2.34
CA ALA A 148 -0.23 22.58 -0.99
C ALA A 148 -1.53 23.28 -0.55
N LYS A 149 -1.65 24.59 -0.80
CA LYS A 149 -2.87 25.36 -0.51
C LYS A 149 -4.08 24.87 -1.31
N ALA A 150 -3.88 24.51 -2.58
CA ALA A 150 -4.97 24.00 -3.43
C ALA A 150 -5.36 22.55 -3.08
N ILE A 151 -4.38 21.67 -2.89
CA ILE A 151 -4.59 20.24 -2.64
C ILE A 151 -5.09 19.98 -1.22
N SER A 152 -4.69 20.77 -0.22
CA SER A 152 -5.18 20.63 1.17
C SER A 152 -6.69 20.88 1.31
N ALA A 153 -7.34 21.50 0.31
CA ALA A 153 -8.79 21.62 0.24
C ALA A 153 -9.49 20.35 -0.27
N THR A 154 -8.74 19.38 -0.81
CA THR A 154 -9.26 18.12 -1.34
C THR A 154 -9.46 17.12 -0.21
N VAL A 155 -10.68 16.60 -0.06
CA VAL A 155 -10.99 15.54 0.90
C VAL A 155 -10.76 14.19 0.24
N THR A 156 -9.84 13.41 0.79
CA THR A 156 -9.62 12.01 0.40
C THR A 156 -10.01 11.07 1.54
N ASN A 157 -10.26 9.79 1.22
CA ASN A 157 -10.57 8.77 2.22
C ASN A 157 -9.32 8.01 2.70
N ASN A 158 -8.14 8.34 2.16
CA ASN A 158 -6.89 7.69 2.51
C ASN A 158 -6.54 8.03 3.96
N LYS A 159 -6.11 7.02 4.71
CA LYS A 159 -5.55 7.16 6.06
C LYS A 159 -4.08 6.81 6.01
N VAL A 160 -3.26 7.62 6.65
CA VAL A 160 -1.83 7.33 6.81
C VAL A 160 -1.53 7.04 8.27
N ILE A 161 -0.82 5.94 8.51
CA ILE A 161 -0.45 5.45 9.84
C ILE A 161 1.05 5.19 9.87
N ASN A 162 1.74 5.70 10.89
CA ASN A 162 3.16 5.41 11.11
C ASN A 162 3.36 3.91 11.44
N GLY A 163 4.43 3.30 10.92
CA GLY A 163 4.77 1.89 11.16
C GLY A 163 5.05 1.53 12.63
N GLY A 164 5.23 2.53 13.48
CA GLY A 164 5.46 2.43 14.91
C GLY A 164 6.89 2.04 15.26
N THR A 165 7.21 2.08 16.55
CA THR A 165 8.57 1.87 17.09
C THR A 165 9.15 0.47 16.86
N ASN A 166 8.37 -0.46 16.31
CA ASN A 166 8.87 -1.78 15.93
C ASN A 166 9.46 -1.81 14.53
N LEU A 167 9.05 -0.89 13.65
CA LEU A 167 9.65 -0.72 12.32
C LEU A 167 10.56 0.50 12.27
N ASN A 168 10.14 1.59 12.90
CA ASN A 168 10.82 2.87 12.84
C ASN A 168 11.66 3.10 14.11
N SER A 169 12.81 3.75 13.94
CA SER A 169 13.71 4.15 15.02
C SER A 169 13.91 5.66 15.04
N ALA A 170 14.96 6.16 15.71
CA ALA A 170 15.35 7.57 15.61
C ALA A 170 16.12 7.90 14.32
N ALA A 171 16.54 6.86 13.59
CA ALA A 171 17.40 6.92 12.43
C ALA A 171 16.60 7.07 11.11
N GLU A 172 17.15 6.55 10.01
CA GLU A 172 16.48 6.55 8.70
C GLU A 172 16.05 5.13 8.31
N GLU A 173 14.75 4.90 8.17
CA GLU A 173 14.14 3.72 7.56
C GLU A 173 13.41 4.10 6.27
N PHE A 174 13.84 3.57 5.13
CA PHE A 174 13.27 3.95 3.84
C PHE A 174 13.34 2.88 2.76
N ALA A 175 12.80 3.17 1.57
CA ALA A 175 12.70 2.22 0.46
C ALA A 175 12.06 0.87 0.84
N PRO A 176 10.87 0.88 1.47
CA PRO A 176 10.20 -0.33 1.90
C PRO A 176 9.73 -1.15 0.69
N MET A 177 9.69 -2.47 0.83
CA MET A 177 9.12 -3.40 -0.13
C MET A 177 8.40 -4.53 0.59
N LEU A 178 7.12 -4.71 0.27
CA LEU A 178 6.32 -5.81 0.78
C LEU A 178 6.54 -7.08 -0.05
N TYR A 179 6.65 -8.22 0.62
CA TYR A 179 6.76 -9.52 -0.04
C TYR A 179 6.12 -10.63 0.79
N ASN A 180 5.99 -11.83 0.19
CA ASN A 180 5.31 -12.97 0.81
C ASN A 180 3.88 -12.63 1.27
N ASN A 181 3.06 -12.11 0.35
CA ASN A 181 1.68 -11.64 0.64
C ASN A 181 1.64 -10.60 1.76
N ASP A 182 2.56 -9.63 1.70
CA ASP A 182 2.65 -8.48 2.60
C ASP A 182 2.91 -8.85 4.08
N LEU A 183 3.25 -10.11 4.37
CA LEU A 183 3.64 -10.59 5.70
C LEU A 183 5.10 -10.29 6.04
N ASN A 184 5.89 -9.89 5.05
CA ASN A 184 7.28 -9.50 5.26
C ASN A 184 7.55 -8.17 4.56
N ILE A 185 8.46 -7.40 5.15
CA ILE A 185 8.94 -6.13 4.60
C ILE A 185 10.47 -6.16 4.54
N ILE A 186 11.03 -5.75 3.41
CA ILE A 186 12.45 -5.38 3.26
C ILE A 186 12.50 -3.87 3.20
N PHE A 187 13.51 -3.25 3.79
CA PHE A 187 13.72 -1.81 3.70
C PHE A 187 15.20 -1.49 3.88
N THR A 188 15.58 -0.26 3.54
CA THR A 188 16.91 0.28 3.79
C THR A 188 16.94 0.96 5.16
N TYR A 189 17.95 0.63 5.95
CA TYR A 189 18.23 1.23 7.25
C TYR A 189 19.56 1.97 7.19
N LYS A 190 19.62 3.15 7.79
CA LYS A 190 20.87 3.89 7.99
C LYS A 190 20.92 4.43 9.40
N GLY A 191 21.70 3.79 10.26
CA GLY A 191 21.82 4.16 11.67
C GLY A 191 22.78 3.26 12.45
N LEU A 192 22.66 3.26 13.78
CA LEU A 192 23.61 2.61 14.69
C LEU A 192 23.84 1.11 14.41
N GLU A 193 22.81 0.42 13.95
CA GLU A 193 22.86 -1.02 13.66
C GLU A 193 23.38 -1.35 12.24
N SER A 194 23.73 -0.34 11.43
CA SER A 194 24.31 -0.57 10.09
C SER A 194 25.67 -1.28 10.20
N THR A 195 25.89 -2.23 9.30
CA THR A 195 27.20 -2.85 9.04
C THR A 195 28.14 -1.84 8.39
N GLY A 196 27.59 -1.06 7.44
CA GLY A 196 28.28 0.02 6.76
C GLY A 196 28.37 1.28 7.62
N GLY A 197 29.57 1.87 7.65
CA GLY A 197 29.83 3.01 8.51
C GLY A 197 29.84 2.69 10.01
N LYS A 198 30.77 3.30 10.75
CA LYS A 198 31.03 3.12 12.19
C LYS A 198 30.84 1.74 12.87
N SER A 199 31.17 0.64 12.19
CA SER A 199 31.65 -0.59 12.84
C SER A 199 32.78 -1.25 12.03
N TYR A 200 34.01 -0.76 12.19
CA TYR A 200 35.13 -1.69 12.13
C TYR A 200 35.27 -2.28 13.54
N THR A 201 35.25 -3.60 13.64
CA THR A 201 35.57 -4.42 14.83
C THR A 201 36.96 -4.14 15.45
N PHE A 202 37.66 -3.09 15.02
CA PHE A 202 38.97 -2.63 15.51
C PHE A 202 39.08 -1.10 15.58
N GLY A 203 37.99 -0.38 15.86
CA GLY A 203 38.06 1.03 16.30
C GLY A 203 38.56 2.05 15.27
N LYS A 204 38.54 1.71 13.98
CA LYS A 204 38.69 2.71 12.91
C LYS A 204 37.32 2.99 12.33
N THR A 205 36.92 4.25 12.32
CA THR A 205 35.71 4.70 11.66
C THR A 205 36.02 4.87 10.16
N ASP A 206 35.02 5.09 9.29
CA ASP A 206 35.35 5.92 8.12
C ASP A 206 35.96 7.23 8.64
N SER A 207 36.79 7.92 7.85
CA SER A 207 37.53 9.11 8.34
C SER A 207 36.66 10.20 9.00
N ALA A 208 35.35 10.15 8.82
CA ALA A 208 34.34 11.06 9.32
C ALA A 208 33.34 10.46 10.33
N GLY A 209 33.14 9.14 10.34
CA GLY A 209 32.41 8.40 11.36
C GLY A 209 30.88 8.38 11.22
N PHE A 210 30.39 8.16 10.00
CA PHE A 210 28.99 8.05 9.63
C PHE A 210 28.54 6.61 9.51
N TYR A 211 27.22 6.42 9.39
CA TYR A 211 26.58 5.16 9.02
C TYR A 211 26.30 5.18 7.52
N HIS A 212 26.45 4.03 6.87
CA HIS A 212 26.03 3.82 5.49
C HIS A 212 24.73 3.02 5.47
N GLU A 213 24.09 3.00 4.30
CA GLU A 213 22.87 2.24 4.10
C GLU A 213 23.13 0.73 4.19
N ASP A 214 22.20 0.03 4.83
CA ASP A 214 22.16 -1.42 4.94
C ASP A 214 20.74 -1.94 4.62
N ILE A 215 20.63 -3.15 4.10
CA ILE A 215 19.35 -3.80 3.79
C ILE A 215 18.85 -4.61 4.99
N PHE A 216 17.68 -4.22 5.50
CA PHE A 216 17.02 -4.78 6.68
C PHE A 216 15.69 -5.44 6.30
N GLN A 217 15.16 -6.26 7.22
CA GLN A 217 13.85 -6.88 7.08
C GLN A 217 13.08 -6.92 8.40
N SER A 218 11.75 -7.06 8.30
CA SER A 218 10.86 -7.39 9.41
C SER A 218 9.71 -8.31 8.95
N SER A 219 9.08 -8.99 9.89
CA SER A 219 7.95 -9.89 9.66
C SER A 219 6.73 -9.46 10.46
N LEU A 220 5.55 -9.51 9.83
CA LEU A 220 4.28 -9.28 10.50
C LEU A 220 3.87 -10.56 11.26
N VAL A 221 3.80 -10.46 12.58
CA VAL A 221 3.38 -11.56 13.47
C VAL A 221 2.09 -11.15 14.18
N GLY A 222 0.97 -11.72 13.75
CA GLY A 222 -0.36 -11.28 14.16
C GLY A 222 -0.65 -9.89 13.62
N SER A 223 -0.72 -8.88 14.49
CA SER A 223 -0.97 -7.48 14.13
C SER A 223 0.23 -6.55 14.38
N LYS A 224 1.42 -7.11 14.63
CA LYS A 224 2.63 -6.35 14.96
C LYS A 224 3.82 -6.80 14.13
N TRP A 225 4.60 -5.83 13.66
CA TRP A 225 5.90 -6.10 13.05
C TRP A 225 6.90 -6.55 14.11
N SER A 226 7.76 -7.51 13.77
CA SER A 226 8.91 -7.92 14.58
C SER A 226 9.97 -6.82 14.61
N LEU A 227 10.88 -6.87 15.58
CA LEU A 227 12.07 -6.01 15.53
C LEU A 227 12.88 -6.32 14.26
N PRO A 228 13.44 -5.31 13.58
CA PRO A 228 14.13 -5.53 12.32
C PRO A 228 15.50 -6.17 12.52
N ASN A 229 15.99 -6.83 11.48
CA ASN A 229 17.35 -7.34 11.40
C ASN A 229 17.87 -7.29 9.97
N GLY A 230 19.19 -7.33 9.78
CA GLY A 230 19.81 -7.41 8.45
C GLY A 230 19.23 -8.57 7.62
N LEU A 231 18.93 -8.31 6.35
CA LEU A 231 18.28 -9.29 5.47
C LEU A 231 19.19 -10.51 5.20
N SER A 232 20.48 -10.27 4.95
CA SER A 232 21.49 -11.32 4.77
C SER A 232 22.91 -10.75 4.89
N THR A 233 23.82 -11.55 5.44
CA THR A 233 25.25 -11.24 5.55
C THR A 233 25.98 -11.12 4.21
N ASN A 234 25.37 -11.57 3.10
CA ASN A 234 25.96 -11.46 1.76
C ASN A 234 25.60 -10.15 1.06
N LEU A 235 24.64 -9.40 1.59
CA LEU A 235 24.13 -8.18 0.97
C LEU A 235 24.85 -6.94 1.50
N ASN A 236 24.85 -6.76 2.81
CA ASN A 236 25.40 -5.56 3.45
C ASN A 236 26.92 -5.65 3.55
N THR A 237 27.58 -4.60 3.08
CA THR A 237 29.03 -4.42 3.11
C THR A 237 29.40 -3.31 4.09
N VAL A 238 30.64 -2.81 4.02
CA VAL A 238 31.07 -1.65 4.81
C VAL A 238 30.71 -0.32 4.14
N ASP A 239 30.30 -0.37 2.87
CA ASP A 239 29.91 0.78 2.06
C ASP A 239 28.38 0.89 2.03
N HIS A 240 27.82 1.64 1.07
CA HIS A 240 26.37 1.84 0.96
C HIS A 240 25.72 0.67 0.22
N ASP A 241 24.78 -0.03 0.88
CA ASP A 241 23.94 -1.08 0.30
C ASP A 241 22.46 -0.80 0.61
N ALA A 242 21.68 -0.42 -0.40
CA ALA A 242 20.27 -0.06 -0.23
C ALA A 242 19.35 -0.95 -1.06
N ALA A 243 18.19 -1.28 -0.50
CA ALA A 243 17.17 -2.06 -1.17
C ALA A 243 16.43 -1.20 -2.20
N THR A 244 16.14 -1.72 -3.39
CA THR A 244 15.49 -0.93 -4.45
C THR A 244 14.25 -1.61 -5.02
N SER A 245 14.36 -2.89 -5.38
CA SER A 245 13.22 -3.63 -5.95
C SER A 245 13.32 -5.12 -5.73
N LEU A 246 12.19 -5.80 -5.72
CA LEU A 246 12.10 -7.26 -5.69
C LEU A 246 11.35 -7.74 -6.94
N SER A 247 11.84 -8.81 -7.56
CA SER A 247 11.09 -9.45 -8.64
C SER A 247 9.72 -9.91 -8.14
N PRO A 248 8.68 -9.93 -9.00
CA PRO A 248 7.32 -10.29 -8.60
C PRO A 248 7.20 -11.66 -7.92
N ASP A 249 8.10 -12.59 -8.24
CA ASP A 249 8.17 -13.93 -7.64
C ASP A 249 9.00 -14.00 -6.34
N GLY A 250 9.59 -12.88 -5.91
CA GLY A 250 10.39 -12.76 -4.70
C GLY A 250 11.77 -13.43 -4.78
N ARG A 251 12.26 -13.78 -5.97
CA ARG A 251 13.49 -14.55 -6.15
C ARG A 251 14.71 -13.72 -6.50
N VAL A 252 14.54 -12.50 -7.00
CA VAL A 252 15.62 -11.58 -7.36
C VAL A 252 15.42 -10.27 -6.61
N LEU A 253 16.42 -9.87 -5.84
CA LEU A 253 16.50 -8.56 -5.21
C LEU A 253 17.41 -7.69 -6.08
N TYR A 254 16.88 -6.57 -6.54
CA TYR A 254 17.67 -5.47 -7.06
C TYR A 254 18.05 -4.56 -5.90
N LEU A 255 19.30 -4.11 -5.90
CA LEU A 255 19.83 -3.27 -4.84
C LEU A 255 20.77 -2.22 -5.43
N TYR A 256 20.85 -1.09 -4.75
CA TYR A 256 21.83 -0.06 -4.96
C TYR A 256 23.10 -0.43 -4.19
N ARG A 257 24.25 -0.19 -4.80
CA ARG A 257 25.54 -0.20 -4.11
C ARG A 257 26.35 1.01 -4.51
N GLY A 258 26.84 1.74 -3.52
CA GLY A 258 27.67 2.94 -3.73
C GLY A 258 28.97 2.89 -2.92
N GLY A 259 30.10 3.11 -3.59
CA GLY A 259 31.42 3.21 -2.98
C GLY A 259 32.20 4.44 -3.47
N SER A 260 33.44 4.59 -2.99
CA SER A 260 34.27 5.77 -3.27
C SER A 260 34.70 5.99 -4.73
N SER A 261 34.34 5.10 -5.66
CA SER A 261 34.82 5.12 -7.06
C SER A 261 33.75 5.00 -8.15
N ASP A 262 32.55 4.54 -7.83
CA ASP A 262 31.40 4.43 -8.74
C ASP A 262 30.29 5.35 -8.24
N GLY A 263 29.61 6.08 -9.13
CA GLY A 263 28.59 7.07 -8.76
C GLY A 263 27.34 6.49 -8.07
N GLY A 264 27.38 5.20 -7.69
CA GLY A 264 26.27 4.41 -7.20
C GLY A 264 25.58 3.66 -8.34
N ASP A 265 25.62 2.32 -8.31
CA ASP A 265 25.14 1.45 -9.39
C ASP A 265 24.08 0.46 -8.90
N ILE A 266 23.33 -0.11 -9.85
CA ILE A 266 22.36 -1.19 -9.59
C ILE A 266 23.03 -2.56 -9.71
N TYR A 267 22.85 -3.36 -8.67
CA TYR A 267 23.24 -4.74 -8.55
C TYR A 267 22.00 -5.63 -8.38
N TRP A 268 22.19 -6.93 -8.47
CA TRP A 268 21.14 -7.91 -8.23
C TRP A 268 21.65 -9.12 -7.45
N SER A 269 20.79 -9.71 -6.65
CA SER A 269 21.04 -10.91 -5.86
C SER A 269 19.91 -11.91 -6.01
N LYS A 270 20.24 -13.21 -6.06
CA LYS A 270 19.26 -14.29 -6.14
C LYS A 270 18.99 -14.89 -4.77
N ARG A 271 17.73 -15.19 -4.50
CA ARG A 271 17.31 -15.96 -3.34
C ARG A 271 17.55 -17.45 -3.55
N ARG A 272 18.27 -18.08 -2.62
CA ARG A 272 18.55 -19.52 -2.55
C ARG A 272 18.10 -20.04 -1.18
N GLY A 273 16.84 -20.46 -1.11
CA GLY A 273 16.20 -20.86 0.16
C GLY A 273 16.10 -19.67 1.11
N LYS A 274 16.84 -19.72 2.22
CA LYS A 274 16.88 -18.66 3.24
C LYS A 274 17.97 -17.60 3.00
N TYR A 275 18.85 -17.81 2.03
CA TYR A 275 20.00 -16.93 1.79
C TYR A 275 19.87 -16.16 0.48
N TRP A 276 20.53 -15.02 0.43
CA TRP A 276 20.74 -14.23 -0.79
C TRP A 276 22.16 -14.45 -1.30
N THR A 277 22.37 -14.52 -2.61
CA THR A 277 23.72 -14.62 -3.19
C THR A 277 24.49 -13.31 -2.99
N VAL A 278 25.81 -13.35 -3.15
CA VAL A 278 26.60 -12.11 -3.30
C VAL A 278 26.04 -11.34 -4.50
N PRO A 279 25.78 -10.01 -4.37
CA PRO A 279 25.26 -9.22 -5.47
C PRO A 279 26.24 -9.10 -6.65
N ASP A 280 25.73 -9.33 -7.86
CA ASP A 280 26.44 -9.08 -9.11
C ASP A 280 26.00 -7.72 -9.69
N LYS A 281 26.91 -6.97 -10.32
CA LYS A 281 26.56 -5.72 -11.00
C LYS A 281 25.67 -6.01 -12.21
N LEU A 282 24.58 -5.27 -12.40
CA LEU A 282 23.77 -5.41 -13.61
C LEU A 282 24.58 -4.99 -14.85
N LYS A 283 24.43 -5.76 -15.93
CA LYS A 283 25.13 -5.54 -17.20
C LYS A 283 24.28 -4.71 -18.15
N GLY A 284 24.90 -4.29 -19.25
CA GLY A 284 24.27 -3.47 -20.28
C GLY A 284 24.47 -1.97 -20.02
N ASP A 285 23.53 -1.16 -20.51
CA ASP A 285 23.60 0.30 -20.50
C ASP A 285 22.89 0.95 -19.30
N ILE A 286 22.38 0.12 -18.37
CA ILE A 286 21.70 0.58 -17.17
C ILE A 286 22.66 1.34 -16.24
N ASN A 287 23.83 0.79 -15.97
CA ASN A 287 24.85 1.38 -15.10
C ASN A 287 25.78 2.27 -15.92
N LYS A 288 25.59 3.59 -15.86
CA LYS A 288 26.32 4.55 -16.71
C LYS A 288 27.48 5.16 -15.95
N ALA A 289 28.68 5.02 -16.51
CA ALA A 289 29.88 5.61 -15.91
C ALA A 289 29.74 7.12 -15.68
N GLY A 290 30.01 7.57 -14.44
CA GLY A 290 29.88 8.96 -14.02
C GLY A 290 28.46 9.38 -13.65
N SER A 291 27.51 8.44 -13.62
CA SER A 291 26.13 8.64 -13.18
C SER A 291 25.83 7.84 -11.92
N TRP A 292 24.75 8.24 -11.25
CA TRP A 292 24.10 7.55 -10.16
C TRP A 292 22.89 6.82 -10.72
N GLU A 293 22.72 5.57 -10.30
CA GLU A 293 21.55 4.73 -10.54
C GLU A 293 21.14 4.05 -9.24
N GLY A 294 19.93 4.27 -8.73
CA GLY A 294 19.61 3.77 -7.39
C GLY A 294 18.17 3.43 -7.04
N SER A 295 17.18 3.69 -7.87
CA SER A 295 15.80 3.20 -7.66
C SER A 295 15.34 2.37 -8.85
N VAL A 296 14.60 1.29 -8.59
CA VAL A 296 14.23 0.29 -9.60
C VAL A 296 12.78 -0.18 -9.43
N ALA A 297 12.09 -0.37 -10.55
CA ALA A 297 10.94 -1.25 -10.69
C ALA A 297 11.16 -2.22 -11.84
N ILE A 298 10.64 -3.43 -11.74
CA ILE A 298 10.77 -4.47 -12.76
C ILE A 298 9.39 -4.94 -13.20
N SER A 299 9.21 -5.16 -14.50
CA SER A 299 7.99 -5.74 -15.06
C SER A 299 7.76 -7.16 -14.53
N LYS A 300 6.50 -7.60 -14.63
CA LYS A 300 6.02 -8.90 -14.17
C LYS A 300 6.75 -10.07 -14.86
N ASP A 301 7.03 -9.90 -16.14
CA ASP A 301 7.79 -10.85 -16.95
C ASP A 301 9.31 -10.74 -16.75
N GLY A 302 9.79 -9.73 -16.03
CA GLY A 302 11.22 -9.46 -15.81
C GLY A 302 11.97 -8.87 -17.00
N HIS A 303 11.30 -8.55 -18.11
CA HIS A 303 11.96 -8.12 -19.35
C HIS A 303 12.11 -6.60 -19.48
N THR A 304 11.37 -5.82 -18.70
CA THR A 304 11.47 -4.35 -18.70
C THR A 304 11.81 -3.87 -17.31
N ILE A 305 12.89 -3.09 -17.19
CA ILE A 305 13.28 -2.43 -15.95
C ILE A 305 13.03 -0.93 -16.08
N TYR A 306 12.45 -0.34 -15.04
CA TYR A 306 12.30 1.10 -14.88
C TYR A 306 13.25 1.52 -13.77
N PHE A 307 14.02 2.58 -13.98
CA PHE A 307 15.03 2.97 -13.01
C PHE A 307 15.32 4.46 -13.04
N SER A 308 15.78 4.98 -11.91
CA SER A 308 16.13 6.40 -11.77
C SER A 308 17.62 6.62 -11.96
N SER A 309 17.98 7.65 -12.73
CA SER A 309 19.37 7.97 -13.05
C SER A 309 19.57 9.48 -13.22
N ASN A 310 20.75 9.98 -12.86
CA ASN A 310 21.17 11.36 -13.15
C ASN A 310 22.07 11.47 -14.40
N ARG A 311 21.93 10.50 -15.33
CA ARG A 311 22.69 10.49 -16.58
C ARG A 311 22.52 11.78 -17.38
N MET A 312 23.57 12.17 -18.08
CA MET A 312 23.58 13.38 -18.91
C MET A 312 22.46 13.38 -19.96
N ASN A 313 21.98 14.58 -20.30
CA ASN A 313 20.87 14.85 -21.23
C ASN A 313 19.50 14.37 -20.73
N GLY A 314 19.36 14.21 -19.42
CA GLY A 314 18.09 14.13 -18.72
C GLY A 314 17.28 15.43 -18.75
N PHE A 315 16.05 15.40 -18.21
CA PHE A 315 15.23 16.59 -18.05
C PHE A 315 15.65 17.40 -16.81
N GLY A 316 15.99 16.71 -15.72
CA GLY A 316 16.28 17.32 -14.43
C GLY A 316 17.51 16.75 -13.74
N GLY A 317 17.45 16.67 -12.40
CA GLY A 317 18.52 16.14 -11.57
C GLY A 317 18.59 14.62 -11.67
N LYS A 318 17.50 13.96 -11.28
CA LYS A 318 17.25 12.53 -11.52
C LYS A 318 16.05 12.41 -12.43
N ASP A 319 16.10 11.50 -13.40
CA ASP A 319 14.95 11.13 -14.21
C ASP A 319 14.73 9.61 -14.17
N ILE A 320 13.51 9.20 -14.52
CA ILE A 320 13.11 7.82 -14.68
C ILE A 320 13.27 7.40 -16.14
N TYR A 321 13.93 6.26 -16.33
CA TYR A 321 14.21 5.61 -17.59
C TYR A 321 13.61 4.21 -17.61
N SER A 322 13.40 3.65 -18.79
CA SER A 322 13.17 2.22 -19.00
C SER A 322 14.30 1.58 -19.79
N ALA A 323 14.51 0.28 -19.61
CA ALA A 323 15.44 -0.54 -20.38
C ALA A 323 14.90 -1.96 -20.56
N GLU A 324 15.36 -2.65 -21.58
CA GLU A 324 14.89 -3.97 -21.99
C GLU A 324 15.95 -5.03 -21.71
N LEU A 325 15.54 -6.20 -21.20
CA LEU A 325 16.43 -7.31 -20.94
C LEU A 325 16.87 -7.96 -22.27
N GLU A 326 18.18 -8.01 -22.49
CA GLU A 326 18.84 -8.76 -23.56
C GLU A 326 19.58 -9.96 -22.95
N GLY A 327 19.20 -11.16 -23.41
CA GLY A 327 19.67 -12.41 -22.82
C GLY A 327 19.18 -12.57 -21.38
N ASP A 328 20.09 -12.96 -20.47
CA ASP A 328 19.71 -13.29 -19.09
C ASP A 328 20.08 -12.22 -18.06
N THR A 329 20.93 -11.24 -18.41
CA THR A 329 21.55 -10.35 -17.39
C THR A 329 21.86 -8.92 -17.83
N ALA A 330 21.66 -8.58 -19.10
CA ALA A 330 22.00 -7.26 -19.63
C ALA A 330 20.75 -6.45 -19.92
N PHE A 331 20.66 -5.22 -19.39
CA PHE A 331 19.58 -4.30 -19.73
C PHE A 331 20.10 -3.26 -20.74
N VAL A 332 19.48 -3.21 -21.91
CA VAL A 332 19.87 -2.38 -23.07
C VAL A 332 18.70 -1.49 -23.49
N ASN A 333 18.84 -0.75 -24.59
CA ASN A 333 17.78 0.09 -25.16
C ASN A 333 17.21 1.12 -24.17
N VAL A 334 18.08 1.78 -23.39
CA VAL A 334 17.64 2.74 -22.38
C VAL A 334 16.87 3.91 -23.01
N LYS A 335 15.67 4.18 -22.50
CA LYS A 335 14.77 5.27 -22.95
C LYS A 335 14.34 6.12 -21.76
N ASN A 336 14.40 7.44 -21.87
CA ASN A 336 13.81 8.34 -20.88
C ASN A 336 12.27 8.28 -21.00
N LEU A 337 11.54 8.26 -19.88
CA LEU A 337 10.06 8.15 -19.90
C LEU A 337 9.33 9.42 -20.38
N GLY A 338 10.05 10.50 -20.68
CA GLY A 338 9.49 11.72 -21.23
C GLY A 338 8.83 12.63 -20.19
N THR A 339 8.33 13.77 -20.65
CA THR A 339 7.84 14.87 -19.79
C THR A 339 6.53 14.58 -19.06
N ASN A 340 5.84 13.49 -19.42
CA ASN A 340 4.65 13.06 -18.69
C ASN A 340 4.99 12.49 -17.32
N VAL A 341 6.22 11.97 -17.16
CA VAL A 341 6.75 11.41 -15.92
C VAL A 341 7.85 12.31 -15.35
N ASN A 342 8.84 12.68 -16.18
CA ASN A 342 10.02 13.42 -15.76
C ASN A 342 9.85 14.94 -15.84
N THR A 343 10.58 15.64 -14.99
CA THR A 343 10.51 17.08 -14.79
C THR A 343 11.91 17.70 -14.81
N PRO A 344 12.04 19.04 -14.80
CA PRO A 344 13.33 19.69 -14.58
C PRO A 344 13.94 19.50 -13.18
N TYR A 345 13.33 18.70 -12.29
CA TYR A 345 13.74 18.48 -10.90
C TYR A 345 14.15 17.02 -10.69
N ASP A 346 14.09 16.51 -9.46
CA ASP A 346 14.37 15.10 -9.20
C ASP A 346 13.09 14.26 -9.29
N ASP A 347 13.10 13.26 -10.16
CA ASP A 347 12.09 12.22 -10.33
C ASP A 347 12.72 10.84 -10.03
N ASP A 348 12.18 10.12 -9.05
CA ASP A 348 12.82 8.98 -8.42
C ASP A 348 11.80 7.89 -8.02
N ALA A 349 12.30 6.76 -7.52
CA ALA A 349 11.52 5.72 -6.85
C ALA A 349 10.33 5.18 -7.65
N PRO A 350 10.53 4.73 -8.91
CA PRO A 350 9.46 4.12 -9.69
C PRO A 350 8.96 2.84 -9.03
N PHE A 351 7.67 2.58 -9.16
CA PHE A 351 7.00 1.35 -8.78
C PHE A 351 5.88 1.03 -9.75
N LEU A 352 5.84 -0.22 -10.23
CA LEU A 352 4.75 -0.71 -11.08
C LEU A 352 3.73 -1.48 -10.26
N THR A 353 2.45 -1.21 -10.51
CA THR A 353 1.37 -2.07 -9.98
C THR A 353 1.47 -3.49 -10.51
N ASN A 354 0.86 -4.44 -9.79
CA ASN A 354 0.86 -5.86 -10.18
C ASN A 354 0.24 -6.17 -11.55
N ASN A 355 -0.64 -5.29 -12.04
CA ASN A 355 -1.24 -5.37 -13.37
C ASN A 355 -0.52 -4.49 -14.41
N GLU A 356 0.56 -3.81 -14.01
CA GLU A 356 1.44 -2.99 -14.86
C GLU A 356 0.74 -1.83 -15.58
N SER A 357 -0.49 -1.51 -15.20
CA SER A 357 -1.28 -0.43 -15.80
C SER A 357 -0.99 0.94 -15.18
N THR A 358 -0.23 0.99 -14.09
CA THR A 358 0.03 2.22 -13.34
C THR A 358 1.46 2.23 -12.82
N LEU A 359 2.19 3.29 -13.17
CA LEU A 359 3.49 3.63 -12.63
C LEU A 359 3.30 4.65 -11.51
N TYR A 360 3.65 4.27 -10.29
CA TYR A 360 3.89 5.22 -9.22
C TYR A 360 5.35 5.66 -9.25
N PHE A 361 5.59 6.88 -8.81
CA PHE A 361 6.93 7.42 -8.66
C PHE A 361 6.91 8.63 -7.73
N SER A 362 8.08 9.13 -7.36
CA SER A 362 8.20 10.29 -6.50
C SER A 362 8.89 11.44 -7.22
N SER A 363 8.31 12.63 -7.14
CA SER A 363 8.81 13.80 -7.86
C SER A 363 8.90 15.03 -6.96
N ARG A 364 9.94 15.83 -7.16
CA ARG A 364 10.04 17.21 -6.63
C ARG A 364 9.43 18.27 -7.55
N GLY A 365 9.04 17.88 -8.76
CA GLY A 365 8.46 18.74 -9.77
C GLY A 365 6.94 18.68 -9.82
N HIS A 366 6.40 18.76 -11.05
CA HIS A 366 4.96 18.78 -11.32
C HIS A 366 4.23 19.81 -10.43
N ASN A 367 3.15 19.39 -9.78
CA ASN A 367 2.45 20.12 -8.74
C ASN A 367 2.72 19.52 -7.35
N SER A 368 3.96 19.11 -7.07
CA SER A 368 4.38 18.68 -5.72
C SER A 368 3.98 19.73 -4.68
N ILE A 369 3.66 19.31 -3.46
CA ILE A 369 3.24 20.16 -2.35
C ILE A 369 4.35 20.36 -1.30
N GLY A 370 5.46 19.63 -1.43
CA GLY A 370 6.48 19.51 -0.39
C GLY A 370 7.88 19.29 -0.92
N GLY A 371 8.56 18.26 -0.43
CA GLY A 371 9.82 17.76 -0.97
C GLY A 371 9.54 16.86 -2.17
N TYR A 372 9.93 15.60 -2.06
CA TYR A 372 9.36 14.55 -2.90
C TYR A 372 7.89 14.33 -2.57
N ASP A 373 7.06 14.20 -3.59
CA ASP A 373 5.65 13.79 -3.48
C ASP A 373 5.45 12.53 -4.31
N VAL A 374 4.52 11.67 -3.89
CA VAL A 374 4.07 10.51 -4.68
C VAL A 374 3.15 10.96 -5.81
N PHE A 375 3.49 10.55 -7.02
CA PHE A 375 2.72 10.69 -8.24
C PHE A 375 2.38 9.32 -8.80
N PHE A 376 1.38 9.30 -9.68
CA PHE A 376 1.08 8.15 -10.51
C PHE A 376 0.82 8.57 -11.95
N SER A 377 1.10 7.67 -12.88
CA SER A 377 0.75 7.78 -14.28
C SER A 377 0.17 6.45 -14.77
N ALA A 378 -0.92 6.53 -15.53
CA ALA A 378 -1.52 5.37 -16.18
C ALA A 378 -0.80 5.05 -17.48
N LEU A 379 -0.71 3.76 -17.82
CA LEU A 379 -0.28 3.36 -19.14
C LEU A 379 -1.36 3.75 -20.15
N GLY A 380 -0.96 4.48 -21.17
CA GLY A 380 -1.83 4.96 -22.24
C GLY A 380 -2.40 3.83 -23.08
N SER A 381 -3.44 4.15 -23.85
CA SER A 381 -4.15 3.17 -24.69
C SER A 381 -3.29 2.55 -25.81
N ASP A 382 -2.14 3.15 -26.12
CA ASP A 382 -1.15 2.60 -27.06
C ASP A 382 -0.30 1.47 -26.44
N GLY A 383 -0.39 1.26 -25.12
CA GLY A 383 0.40 0.28 -24.37
C GLY A 383 1.89 0.61 -24.27
N ILE A 384 2.30 1.84 -24.64
CA ILE A 384 3.71 2.25 -24.75
C ILE A 384 3.97 3.52 -23.93
N SER A 385 3.07 4.50 -24.03
CA SER A 385 3.25 5.83 -23.46
C SER A 385 2.61 5.94 -22.08
N TRP A 386 3.24 6.68 -21.18
CA TRP A 386 2.65 7.05 -19.89
C TRP A 386 1.80 8.31 -20.05
N GLU A 387 0.63 8.35 -19.42
CA GLU A 387 -0.23 9.54 -19.36
C GLU A 387 0.38 10.62 -18.46
N LEU A 388 -0.17 11.84 -18.49
CA LEU A 388 0.30 12.92 -17.62
C LEU A 388 0.20 12.52 -16.14
N ALA A 389 1.29 12.68 -15.41
CA ALA A 389 1.35 12.32 -13.99
C ALA A 389 0.39 13.13 -13.13
N GLN A 390 -0.15 12.46 -12.11
CA GLN A 390 -1.15 12.99 -11.19
C GLN A 390 -0.66 12.83 -9.75
N ASN A 391 -0.81 13.89 -8.95
CA ASN A 391 -0.41 13.91 -7.54
C ASN A 391 -1.37 13.06 -6.69
N MET A 392 -0.84 12.28 -5.75
CA MET A 392 -1.64 11.42 -4.85
C MET A 392 -2.47 12.18 -3.80
N ALA A 393 -2.30 13.50 -3.73
CA ALA A 393 -2.95 14.40 -2.79
C ALA A 393 -2.69 14.06 -1.31
N SER A 394 -3.15 14.95 -0.42
CA SER A 394 -3.13 14.71 1.02
C SER A 394 -4.20 13.67 1.41
N PRO A 395 -3.94 12.78 2.40
CA PRO A 395 -2.79 12.76 3.29
C PRO A 395 -1.63 11.83 2.86
N ILE A 396 -1.70 11.20 1.67
CA ILE A 396 -0.58 10.39 1.17
C ILE A 396 0.64 11.29 0.96
N ASN A 397 0.46 12.41 0.26
CA ASN A 397 1.45 13.47 0.20
C ASN A 397 1.25 14.46 1.35
N SER A 398 2.36 14.99 1.81
CA SER A 398 2.53 15.98 2.86
C SER A 398 3.49 17.06 2.36
N THR A 399 3.72 18.10 3.14
CA THR A 399 4.72 19.13 2.79
C THR A 399 6.16 18.67 3.00
N ALA A 400 6.37 17.43 3.47
CA ALA A 400 7.65 16.80 3.71
C ALA A 400 8.13 16.02 2.47
N ASP A 401 9.13 15.14 2.61
CA ASP A 401 9.46 14.16 1.58
C ASP A 401 8.57 12.92 1.76
N ASP A 402 7.89 12.49 0.70
CA ASP A 402 7.05 11.30 0.59
C ASP A 402 7.49 10.49 -0.62
N ILE A 403 8.24 9.41 -0.36
CA ILE A 403 9.01 8.70 -1.38
C ILE A 403 8.98 7.18 -1.20
N TYR A 404 9.32 6.44 -2.26
CA TYR A 404 9.38 4.96 -2.28
C TYR A 404 8.04 4.29 -2.03
N TYR A 405 7.05 4.71 -2.80
CA TYR A 405 5.70 4.18 -2.71
C TYR A 405 5.60 2.74 -3.26
N GLN A 406 5.13 1.81 -2.44
CA GLN A 406 4.82 0.44 -2.84
C GLN A 406 3.38 0.08 -2.46
N SER A 407 2.56 -0.29 -3.44
CA SER A 407 1.23 -0.84 -3.14
C SER A 407 1.33 -2.28 -2.64
N SER A 408 0.40 -2.69 -1.77
CA SER A 408 0.19 -4.09 -1.41
C SER A 408 -0.18 -4.93 -2.64
N LYS A 409 -0.10 -6.25 -2.52
CA LYS A 409 -0.37 -7.14 -3.64
C LYS A 409 -1.80 -7.04 -4.18
N ASP A 410 -2.75 -6.81 -3.29
CA ASP A 410 -4.16 -6.57 -3.62
C ASP A 410 -4.45 -5.12 -4.05
N GLY A 411 -3.43 -4.25 -4.08
CA GLY A 411 -3.52 -2.84 -4.39
C GLY A 411 -4.28 -1.99 -3.36
N TYR A 412 -4.74 -2.58 -2.25
CA TYR A 412 -5.63 -1.90 -1.30
C TYR A 412 -4.90 -0.95 -0.38
N SER A 413 -3.74 -1.35 0.12
CA SER A 413 -2.90 -0.58 1.02
C SER A 413 -1.60 -0.22 0.32
N ALA A 414 -0.80 0.64 0.93
CA ALA A 414 0.55 0.89 0.47
C ALA A 414 1.48 1.15 1.65
N VAL A 415 2.78 1.00 1.41
CA VAL A 415 3.84 1.40 2.32
C VAL A 415 4.78 2.37 1.57
N TYR A 416 5.32 3.35 2.28
CA TYR A 416 6.24 4.33 1.73
C TYR A 416 7.04 5.00 2.85
N SER A 417 8.01 5.82 2.49
CA SER A 417 8.90 6.52 3.41
C SER A 417 8.53 7.99 3.52
N SER A 418 8.58 8.55 4.72
CA SER A 418 8.36 9.97 4.93
C SER A 418 9.11 10.53 6.13
N ASN A 419 9.52 11.79 6.04
CA ASN A 419 10.04 12.59 7.15
C ASN A 419 9.00 13.60 7.68
N ARG A 420 7.71 13.32 7.46
CA ARG A 420 6.60 14.12 7.97
C ARG A 420 6.60 14.27 9.49
N ALA A 421 5.99 15.35 9.95
CA ALA A 421 5.84 15.62 11.38
C ALA A 421 5.11 14.49 12.13
N GLY A 422 5.57 14.20 13.35
CA GLY A 422 5.02 13.16 14.22
C GLY A 422 5.59 11.75 13.99
N GLY A 423 6.63 11.61 13.16
CA GLY A 423 7.44 10.40 13.05
C GLY A 423 8.34 10.14 14.27
N ASN A 424 8.97 8.97 14.27
CA ASN A 424 9.90 8.46 15.26
C ASN A 424 11.35 8.91 14.99
N GLY A 425 11.73 9.05 13.73
CA GLY A 425 13.10 9.34 13.31
C GLY A 425 13.23 10.37 12.21
N MET A 426 14.34 10.29 11.48
CA MET A 426 14.68 11.19 10.38
C MET A 426 13.90 10.86 9.11
N MET A 427 13.64 9.57 8.88
CA MET A 427 12.82 9.04 7.80
C MET A 427 12.17 7.76 8.32
N ASP A 428 10.85 7.67 8.18
CA ASP A 428 10.05 6.62 8.78
C ASP A 428 9.24 5.88 7.70
N LEU A 429 8.89 4.63 7.97
CA LEU A 429 7.94 3.86 7.19
C LEU A 429 6.50 4.19 7.60
N TYR A 430 5.65 4.47 6.62
CA TYR A 430 4.23 4.76 6.79
C TYR A 430 3.37 3.85 5.93
N PHE A 431 2.18 3.51 6.43
CA PHE A 431 1.17 2.74 5.73
C PHE A 431 0.00 3.62 5.33
N ALA A 432 -0.40 3.57 4.06
CA ALA A 432 -1.58 4.23 3.54
C ALA A 432 -2.72 3.22 3.33
N THR A 433 -3.96 3.58 3.67
CA THR A 433 -5.15 2.75 3.41
C THR A 433 -6.42 3.62 3.24
N PRO A 434 -7.14 3.49 2.11
CA PRO A 434 -6.67 2.85 0.88
C PRO A 434 -5.39 3.50 0.35
N GLY A 435 -4.57 2.76 -0.41
CA GLY A 435 -3.30 3.21 -1.01
C GLY A 435 -3.41 3.36 -2.52
N VAL A 436 -4.42 4.08 -3.01
CA VAL A 436 -4.80 4.09 -4.44
C VAL A 436 -4.92 5.50 -5.01
N PRO A 437 -4.79 5.65 -6.34
CA PRO A 437 -4.55 6.95 -6.99
C PRO A 437 -5.74 7.88 -7.01
N SER A 438 -5.52 9.19 -6.81
CA SER A 438 -6.59 10.16 -6.52
C SER A 438 -7.09 11.05 -7.68
N ALA A 439 -7.00 10.72 -8.98
CA ALA A 439 -7.44 11.74 -9.97
C ALA A 439 -8.20 11.38 -11.27
N ASP A 440 -8.07 10.20 -11.90
CA ASP A 440 -8.93 9.85 -13.08
C ASP A 440 -9.57 8.48 -13.04
N LEU A 441 -9.33 7.75 -11.96
CA LEU A 441 -9.89 6.45 -11.73
C LEU A 441 -10.97 6.57 -10.64
N VAL A 442 -11.98 5.73 -10.69
CA VAL A 442 -12.71 5.33 -9.50
C VAL A 442 -12.00 4.10 -8.97
N THR A 443 -11.58 4.17 -7.71
CA THR A 443 -11.13 2.97 -7.03
C THR A 443 -12.30 2.33 -6.31
N ILE A 444 -12.65 1.12 -6.73
CA ILE A 444 -13.53 0.23 -5.96
C ILE A 444 -12.63 -0.67 -5.14
N PHE A 445 -12.82 -0.69 -3.83
CA PHE A 445 -12.16 -1.64 -2.95
C PHE A 445 -13.17 -2.35 -2.08
N GLY A 446 -12.78 -3.42 -1.43
CA GLY A 446 -13.61 -4.06 -0.42
C GLY A 446 -13.08 -5.40 0.01
N GLN A 447 -13.93 -6.16 0.68
CA GLN A 447 -13.63 -7.50 1.16
C GLN A 447 -14.70 -8.49 0.69
N VAL A 448 -14.26 -9.65 0.21
CA VAL A 448 -15.10 -10.80 -0.10
C VAL A 448 -15.01 -11.79 1.06
N THR A 449 -16.18 -12.24 1.51
CA THR A 449 -16.34 -13.13 2.64
C THR A 449 -17.25 -14.30 2.27
N LEU A 450 -17.02 -15.46 2.87
CA LEU A 450 -17.85 -16.64 2.81
C LEU A 450 -18.17 -17.07 4.24
N ASP A 451 -19.45 -17.08 4.59
CA ASP A 451 -19.94 -17.46 5.92
C ASP A 451 -19.30 -16.64 7.07
N GLY A 452 -19.02 -15.36 6.80
CA GLY A 452 -18.38 -14.41 7.70
C GLY A 452 -16.85 -14.50 7.78
N LYS A 453 -16.22 -15.30 6.91
CA LYS A 453 -14.75 -15.44 6.84
C LYS A 453 -14.22 -14.94 5.52
N ALA A 454 -13.06 -14.28 5.53
CA ALA A 454 -12.37 -13.87 4.31
C ALA A 454 -12.20 -15.03 3.32
N VAL A 455 -12.46 -14.78 2.03
CA VAL A 455 -12.30 -15.76 0.96
C VAL A 455 -11.75 -15.10 -0.31
N GLY A 456 -10.95 -15.85 -1.07
CA GLY A 456 -10.46 -15.41 -2.37
C GLY A 456 -11.57 -15.50 -3.42
N ALA A 457 -11.59 -14.55 -4.34
CA ALA A 457 -12.59 -14.47 -5.40
C ALA A 457 -11.99 -13.84 -6.65
N THR A 458 -12.50 -14.21 -7.83
CA THR A 458 -12.24 -13.47 -9.07
C THR A 458 -13.30 -12.39 -9.21
N VAL A 459 -12.89 -11.17 -9.56
CA VAL A 459 -13.79 -10.04 -9.83
C VAL A 459 -13.60 -9.62 -11.28
N THR A 460 -14.50 -10.05 -12.16
CA THR A 460 -14.52 -9.64 -13.56
C THR A 460 -15.29 -8.34 -13.70
N VAL A 461 -14.68 -7.33 -14.32
CA VAL A 461 -15.31 -6.03 -14.56
C VAL A 461 -15.64 -5.87 -16.03
N ALA A 462 -16.93 -5.65 -16.32
CA ALA A 462 -17.42 -5.33 -17.65
C ALA A 462 -17.98 -3.91 -17.71
N TYR A 463 -17.95 -3.29 -18.89
CA TYR A 463 -18.72 -2.08 -19.14
C TYR A 463 -20.20 -2.44 -19.21
N ASN A 464 -21.05 -1.81 -18.42
CA ASN A 464 -22.47 -2.17 -18.29
C ASN A 464 -23.25 -2.00 -19.62
N LYS A 465 -22.80 -1.09 -20.48
CA LYS A 465 -23.45 -0.74 -21.76
C LYS A 465 -22.65 -1.16 -23.00
N LYS A 466 -21.50 -1.82 -22.84
CA LYS A 466 -20.66 -2.29 -23.95
C LYS A 466 -20.48 -3.81 -23.83
N THR A 467 -20.09 -4.46 -24.92
CA THR A 467 -19.76 -5.90 -24.91
C THR A 467 -18.35 -6.18 -24.38
N ASP A 468 -17.54 -5.14 -24.20
CA ASP A 468 -16.17 -5.25 -23.74
C ASP A 468 -16.08 -5.45 -22.22
N ILE A 469 -15.04 -6.18 -21.83
CA ILE A 469 -14.62 -6.28 -20.43
C ILE A 469 -13.46 -5.31 -20.20
N GLN A 470 -13.43 -4.70 -19.02
CA GLN A 470 -12.32 -3.87 -18.59
C GLN A 470 -11.17 -4.75 -18.09
N GLY A 471 -11.47 -5.84 -17.36
CA GLY A 471 -10.47 -6.81 -16.93
C GLY A 471 -10.90 -7.70 -15.77
N ASP A 472 -10.04 -8.64 -15.42
CA ASP A 472 -10.18 -9.54 -14.27
C ASP A 472 -9.28 -9.09 -13.12
N TYR A 473 -9.86 -9.04 -11.92
CA TYR A 473 -9.21 -8.69 -10.67
C TYR A 473 -9.36 -9.84 -9.68
N ASN A 474 -8.60 -9.82 -8.59
CA ASN A 474 -8.67 -10.89 -7.60
C ASN A 474 -8.74 -10.33 -6.19
N ALA A 475 -9.68 -10.89 -5.41
CA ALA A 475 -9.68 -10.79 -3.97
C ALA A 475 -8.70 -11.79 -3.37
N SER A 476 -7.91 -11.32 -2.41
CA SER A 476 -6.93 -12.13 -1.70
C SER A 476 -7.59 -13.29 -0.98
N ALA A 477 -7.03 -14.49 -1.11
CA ALA A 477 -7.52 -15.67 -0.40
C ALA A 477 -7.33 -15.60 1.12
N GLU A 478 -6.39 -14.78 1.59
CA GLU A 478 -6.01 -14.70 3.00
C GLU A 478 -6.91 -13.76 3.78
N ASN A 479 -7.23 -12.61 3.19
CA ASN A 479 -7.95 -11.54 3.87
C ASN A 479 -9.21 -11.09 3.10
N GLY A 480 -9.51 -11.68 1.94
CA GLY A 480 -10.69 -11.36 1.12
C GLY A 480 -10.63 -10.00 0.44
N ARG A 481 -9.58 -9.20 0.67
CA ARG A 481 -9.52 -7.82 0.20
C ARG A 481 -9.19 -7.75 -1.28
N TYR A 482 -9.75 -6.76 -1.94
CA TYR A 482 -9.53 -6.50 -3.35
C TYR A 482 -9.58 -5.00 -3.64
N THR A 483 -8.95 -4.62 -4.74
CA THR A 483 -8.96 -3.26 -5.30
C THR A 483 -9.08 -3.33 -6.81
N ILE A 484 -9.86 -2.41 -7.35
CA ILE A 484 -10.14 -2.27 -8.78
C ILE A 484 -10.04 -0.78 -9.09
N ASN A 485 -9.17 -0.41 -10.01
CA ASN A 485 -9.06 0.96 -10.48
C ASN A 485 -9.69 1.05 -11.88
N LEU A 486 -10.77 1.81 -12.00
CA LEU A 486 -11.57 1.90 -13.22
C LEU A 486 -11.59 3.34 -13.73
N PRO A 487 -11.52 3.59 -15.04
CA PRO A 487 -11.75 4.93 -15.58
C PRO A 487 -13.08 5.55 -15.10
N LYS A 488 -13.05 6.81 -14.65
CA LYS A 488 -14.30 7.57 -14.40
C LYS A 488 -15.02 7.89 -15.71
N GLY A 489 -16.31 8.21 -15.65
CA GLY A 489 -17.10 8.56 -16.84
C GLY A 489 -17.80 7.38 -17.52
N GLU A 490 -17.63 6.17 -16.99
CA GLU A 490 -18.20 4.92 -17.53
C GLU A 490 -19.12 4.26 -16.50
N ASP A 491 -19.95 3.31 -16.93
CA ASP A 491 -20.81 2.51 -16.06
C ASP A 491 -20.35 1.06 -16.12
N TYR A 492 -20.16 0.43 -14.96
CA TYR A 492 -19.53 -0.86 -14.83
C TYR A 492 -20.45 -1.90 -14.19
N LYS A 493 -20.21 -3.16 -14.52
CA LYS A 493 -20.80 -4.31 -13.85
C LYS A 493 -19.68 -5.22 -13.36
N LEU A 494 -19.62 -5.40 -12.04
CA LEU A 494 -18.65 -6.23 -11.36
C LEU A 494 -19.28 -7.59 -11.10
N PHE A 495 -18.62 -8.65 -11.54
CA PHE A 495 -19.01 -10.05 -11.33
C PHE A 495 -18.02 -10.69 -10.36
N TYR A 496 -18.51 -11.13 -9.22
CA TYR A 496 -17.72 -11.79 -8.17
C TYR A 496 -17.96 -13.29 -8.27
N LEU A 497 -16.88 -14.04 -8.41
CA LEU A 497 -16.89 -15.49 -8.52
C LEU A 497 -16.08 -16.09 -7.37
N VAL A 498 -16.78 -16.84 -6.52
CA VAL A 498 -16.19 -17.73 -5.52
C VAL A 498 -16.42 -19.16 -5.98
N ASN A 499 -15.36 -19.96 -6.00
CA ASN A 499 -15.38 -21.29 -6.61
C ASN A 499 -16.48 -22.17 -6.02
N GLY A 500 -17.39 -22.67 -6.87
CA GLY A 500 -18.49 -23.56 -6.48
C GLY A 500 -19.73 -22.87 -5.90
N LEU A 501 -19.81 -21.54 -5.93
CA LEU A 501 -20.99 -20.76 -5.54
C LEU A 501 -21.60 -20.04 -6.75
N ASP A 502 -22.87 -19.65 -6.63
CA ASP A 502 -23.54 -18.84 -7.65
C ASP A 502 -22.89 -17.46 -7.76
N ASP A 503 -22.77 -16.94 -8.99
CA ASP A 503 -22.19 -15.63 -9.25
C ASP A 503 -22.96 -14.51 -8.56
N TYR A 504 -22.23 -13.57 -7.96
CA TYR A 504 -22.80 -12.32 -7.47
C TYR A 504 -22.40 -11.19 -8.42
N SER A 505 -23.31 -10.29 -8.76
CA SER A 505 -22.95 -9.11 -9.54
C SER A 505 -23.53 -7.83 -8.98
N LYS A 506 -22.79 -6.73 -9.17
CA LYS A 506 -23.18 -5.39 -8.75
C LYS A 506 -22.81 -4.38 -9.83
N THR A 507 -23.73 -3.48 -10.13
CA THR A 507 -23.45 -2.34 -11.03
C THR A 507 -22.83 -1.20 -10.23
N TYR A 508 -21.91 -0.50 -10.87
CA TYR A 508 -21.26 0.69 -10.34
C TYR A 508 -21.20 1.78 -11.42
N ASP A 509 -21.99 2.84 -11.23
CA ASP A 509 -22.08 3.96 -12.15
C ASP A 509 -20.99 5.00 -11.82
N ALA A 510 -19.93 5.04 -12.63
CA ALA A 510 -18.86 6.03 -12.53
C ALA A 510 -19.11 7.27 -13.42
N THR A 511 -20.26 7.38 -14.11
CA THR A 511 -20.50 8.43 -15.12
C THR A 511 -20.62 9.83 -14.51
N GLN A 512 -21.06 9.92 -13.27
CA GLN A 512 -21.23 11.19 -12.55
C GLN A 512 -20.02 11.57 -11.69
N VAL A 513 -18.97 10.74 -11.70
CA VAL A 513 -17.79 10.95 -10.86
C VAL A 513 -16.89 12.01 -11.49
N LYS A 514 -16.96 13.23 -10.93
CA LYS A 514 -16.21 14.41 -11.43
C LYS A 514 -14.83 14.55 -10.81
N ILE A 515 -14.71 14.15 -9.55
CA ILE A 515 -13.46 14.09 -8.78
C ILE A 515 -13.18 12.63 -8.46
N TYR A 516 -11.93 12.29 -8.18
CA TYR A 516 -11.62 10.96 -7.66
C TYR A 516 -12.50 10.59 -6.47
N THR A 517 -12.94 9.35 -6.46
CA THR A 517 -13.69 8.81 -5.34
C THR A 517 -13.33 7.34 -5.17
N THR A 518 -13.13 6.96 -3.92
CA THR A 518 -13.04 5.56 -3.54
C THR A 518 -14.43 5.06 -3.12
N HIS A 519 -14.80 3.86 -3.55
CA HIS A 519 -16.02 3.20 -3.06
C HIS A 519 -15.70 1.85 -2.44
N GLU A 520 -16.16 1.67 -1.20
CA GLU A 520 -16.09 0.38 -0.52
C GLU A 520 -17.29 -0.49 -0.90
N ILE A 521 -17.03 -1.69 -1.42
CA ILE A 521 -18.03 -2.69 -1.75
C ILE A 521 -17.62 -4.01 -1.10
N ASN A 522 -18.17 -4.29 0.08
CA ASN A 522 -18.00 -5.60 0.72
C ASN A 522 -19.04 -6.58 0.15
N VAL A 523 -18.59 -7.80 -0.14
CA VAL A 523 -19.42 -8.88 -0.70
C VAL A 523 -19.36 -10.07 0.23
N GLU A 524 -20.53 -10.55 0.66
CA GLU A 524 -20.66 -11.72 1.51
C GLU A 524 -21.39 -12.81 0.74
N PHE A 525 -20.69 -13.93 0.56
CA PHE A 525 -21.23 -15.17 0.04
C PHE A 525 -21.66 -16.07 1.20
N PHE A 526 -22.61 -16.94 0.91
CA PHE A 526 -23.11 -17.90 1.90
C PHE A 526 -23.16 -19.29 1.29
N SER A 527 -22.54 -20.25 1.98
CA SER A 527 -22.62 -21.66 1.60
C SER A 527 -24.04 -22.19 1.80
N ASP A 528 -24.39 -23.27 1.10
CA ASP A 528 -25.66 -23.96 1.31
C ASP A 528 -25.82 -24.42 2.77
N GLU A 529 -24.72 -24.86 3.41
CA GLU A 529 -24.73 -25.27 4.81
C GLU A 529 -25.03 -24.10 5.75
N TYR A 530 -24.43 -22.93 5.52
CA TYR A 530 -24.72 -21.74 6.33
C TYR A 530 -26.15 -21.25 6.12
N LYS A 531 -26.63 -21.21 4.87
CA LYS A 531 -28.03 -20.88 4.56
C LYS A 531 -29.01 -21.84 5.26
N MET A 532 -28.66 -23.12 5.37
CA MET A 532 -29.45 -24.12 6.11
C MET A 532 -29.42 -23.92 7.63
N LYS A 533 -28.29 -23.48 8.19
CA LYS A 533 -28.14 -23.21 9.63
C LYS A 533 -28.74 -21.86 10.05
N HIS A 534 -28.84 -20.92 9.12
CA HIS A 534 -29.31 -19.55 9.35
C HIS A 534 -30.48 -19.14 8.44
N PRO A 535 -31.56 -19.93 8.34
CA PRO A 535 -32.69 -19.65 7.45
C PRO A 535 -33.37 -18.30 7.74
N GLU A 536 -33.23 -17.77 8.95
CA GLU A 536 -33.72 -16.46 9.36
C GLU A 536 -33.06 -15.29 8.61
N LYS A 537 -31.83 -15.45 8.10
CA LYS A 537 -31.08 -14.38 7.42
C LYS A 537 -31.41 -14.24 5.93
N PHE A 538 -31.95 -15.28 5.30
CA PHE A 538 -32.13 -15.33 3.83
C PHE A 538 -33.56 -15.14 3.36
N GLY A 539 -34.49 -14.88 4.29
CA GLY A 539 -35.91 -14.80 3.99
C GLY A 539 -36.46 -16.11 3.42
N LYS A 540 -37.78 -16.17 3.21
CA LYS A 540 -38.41 -17.30 2.53
C LYS A 540 -38.07 -17.21 1.04
N MET A 541 -37.19 -18.08 0.55
CA MET A 541 -36.88 -18.20 -0.87
C MET A 541 -38.16 -18.55 -1.66
N ASN A 542 -38.52 -17.71 -2.64
CA ASN A 542 -39.78 -17.84 -3.38
C ASN A 542 -39.71 -19.03 -4.36
N VAL A 543 -40.83 -19.71 -4.55
CA VAL A 543 -40.95 -20.90 -5.42
C VAL A 543 -40.58 -20.56 -6.88
N SER A 544 -40.76 -19.31 -7.29
CA SER A 544 -40.39 -18.76 -8.60
C SER A 544 -38.90 -18.90 -8.94
N ASP A 545 -38.02 -18.71 -7.96
CA ASP A 545 -36.56 -18.72 -8.20
C ASP A 545 -36.05 -20.16 -8.38
N SER A 546 -36.72 -21.11 -7.72
CA SER A 546 -36.48 -22.54 -7.89
C SER A 546 -36.91 -23.04 -9.28
N LEU A 547 -37.99 -22.49 -9.84
CA LEU A 547 -38.52 -22.83 -11.17
C LEU A 547 -37.65 -22.30 -12.31
N LYS A 548 -36.95 -21.17 -12.11
CA LYS A 548 -36.04 -20.59 -13.10
C LYS A 548 -34.78 -21.44 -13.29
N ILE A 549 -34.20 -21.91 -12.18
CA ILE A 549 -33.07 -22.87 -12.16
C ILE A 549 -33.42 -24.20 -12.85
N MET A 550 -34.69 -24.64 -12.75
CA MET A 550 -35.16 -25.88 -13.40
C MET A 550 -35.27 -25.78 -14.93
N LYS A 551 -35.49 -24.58 -15.50
CA LYS A 551 -35.57 -24.37 -16.96
C LYS A 551 -34.19 -24.34 -17.64
N GLU A 552 -33.17 -23.79 -16.97
CA GLU A 552 -31.82 -23.65 -17.52
C GLU A 552 -31.05 -24.98 -17.60
N GLN A 553 -31.51 -26.04 -16.90
CA GLN A 553 -30.81 -27.32 -16.79
C GLN A 553 -31.53 -28.51 -17.46
N ASN A 554 -32.43 -28.26 -18.42
CA ASN A 554 -33.12 -29.29 -19.22
C ASN A 554 -33.89 -30.35 -18.41
N ALA A 555 -34.42 -29.98 -17.23
CA ALA A 555 -35.30 -30.86 -16.46
C ALA A 555 -36.72 -30.82 -17.04
N THR A 556 -37.25 -31.96 -17.49
CA THR A 556 -38.66 -32.07 -17.90
C THR A 556 -39.55 -32.12 -16.65
N VAL A 557 -40.22 -31.01 -16.33
CA VAL A 557 -41.24 -30.97 -15.28
C VAL A 557 -42.52 -31.62 -15.84
N MET A 558 -42.66 -32.93 -15.66
CA MET A 558 -43.95 -33.59 -15.81
C MET A 558 -44.67 -33.60 -14.45
N ILE A 559 -45.60 -32.65 -14.25
CA ILE A 559 -46.63 -32.77 -13.19
C ILE A 559 -47.67 -33.76 -13.71
N ASP A 560 -47.27 -35.03 -13.74
CA ASP A 560 -48.10 -36.10 -14.27
C ASP A 560 -48.94 -36.70 -13.13
N SER A 561 -50.26 -36.62 -13.33
CA SER A 561 -51.38 -37.35 -12.71
C SER A 561 -51.28 -37.83 -11.25
N ILE A 562 -52.36 -37.59 -10.49
CA ILE A 562 -52.63 -38.29 -9.22
C ILE A 562 -52.61 -39.80 -9.50
N ARG A 563 -51.64 -40.54 -8.96
CA ARG A 563 -51.55 -42.01 -9.09
C ARG A 563 -51.93 -42.68 -7.78
N THR A 564 -52.75 -43.73 -7.85
CA THR A 564 -53.03 -44.57 -6.68
C THR A 564 -51.83 -45.49 -6.40
N VAL A 565 -51.64 -45.94 -5.16
CA VAL A 565 -50.54 -46.86 -4.78
C VAL A 565 -50.50 -48.11 -5.66
N LYS A 566 -51.64 -48.59 -6.14
CA LYS A 566 -51.73 -49.75 -7.04
C LYS A 566 -51.02 -49.53 -8.39
N ASP A 567 -50.99 -48.30 -8.89
CA ASP A 567 -50.34 -47.92 -10.17
C ASP A 567 -48.83 -47.66 -10.02
N LEU A 568 -48.39 -47.31 -8.81
CA LEU A 568 -46.98 -47.16 -8.44
C LEU A 568 -46.34 -48.52 -8.13
N VAL A 569 -47.02 -49.41 -7.42
CA VAL A 569 -46.49 -50.74 -7.07
C VAL A 569 -46.36 -51.66 -8.30
N SER A 570 -47.19 -51.51 -9.32
CA SER A 570 -47.11 -52.30 -10.56
C SER A 570 -45.99 -51.86 -11.54
N ASN A 571 -45.44 -50.66 -11.35
CA ASN A 571 -44.46 -50.06 -12.26
C ASN A 571 -43.07 -49.81 -11.65
N PHE A 572 -42.90 -49.97 -10.33
CA PHE A 572 -41.68 -49.63 -9.59
C PHE A 572 -41.30 -50.77 -8.64
N ASN A 573 -40.03 -51.22 -8.66
CA ASN A 573 -39.56 -52.27 -7.74
C ASN A 573 -39.08 -51.63 -6.43
N PHE A 574 -39.80 -51.83 -5.34
CA PHE A 574 -39.51 -51.26 -4.01
C PHE A 574 -38.45 -52.03 -3.21
N GLU A 575 -37.53 -52.75 -3.87
CA GLU A 575 -36.65 -53.75 -3.23
C GLU A 575 -35.62 -53.19 -2.23
N ASN A 576 -35.43 -51.86 -2.14
CA ASN A 576 -34.50 -51.25 -1.16
C ASN A 576 -35.18 -50.32 -0.14
N SER A 577 -36.51 -50.38 0.01
CA SER A 577 -37.24 -49.63 1.03
C SER A 577 -37.53 -50.51 2.25
N THR A 578 -36.81 -50.30 3.36
CA THR A 578 -37.05 -51.02 4.64
C THR A 578 -38.27 -50.50 5.42
N ALA A 579 -39.19 -49.77 4.78
CA ALA A 579 -40.43 -49.29 5.41
C ALA A 579 -41.66 -49.95 4.76
N PRO A 580 -42.66 -50.38 5.55
CA PRO A 580 -43.89 -50.98 5.01
C PRO A 580 -44.61 -50.02 4.07
N VAL A 581 -45.05 -50.51 2.91
CA VAL A 581 -45.80 -49.73 1.91
C VAL A 581 -47.21 -49.50 2.43
N ASP A 582 -47.39 -48.37 3.09
CA ASP A 582 -48.68 -47.86 3.58
C ASP A 582 -49.46 -47.24 2.41
N THR A 583 -50.71 -47.67 2.18
CA THR A 583 -51.58 -47.18 1.10
C THR A 583 -51.97 -45.70 1.29
N GLY A 584 -51.68 -44.82 0.30
CA GLY A 584 -52.05 -43.39 0.28
C GLY A 584 -51.72 -42.68 -1.05
N PHE A 585 -52.21 -41.46 -1.27
CA PHE A 585 -51.91 -40.70 -2.50
C PHE A 585 -50.58 -39.94 -2.38
N TYR A 586 -49.75 -40.00 -3.44
CA TYR A 586 -48.44 -39.34 -3.53
C TYR A 586 -48.40 -38.38 -4.72
N VAL A 587 -47.78 -37.21 -4.55
CA VAL A 587 -47.60 -36.21 -5.63
C VAL A 587 -46.13 -36.19 -6.05
N VAL A 588 -45.85 -36.37 -7.34
CA VAL A 588 -44.48 -36.26 -7.89
C VAL A 588 -44.16 -34.80 -8.13
N VAL A 589 -43.13 -34.28 -7.46
CA VAL A 589 -42.68 -32.88 -7.59
C VAL A 589 -41.43 -32.73 -8.46
N GLY A 590 -40.80 -33.85 -8.84
CA GLY A 590 -39.70 -33.85 -9.80
C GLY A 590 -39.27 -35.26 -10.21
N THR A 591 -38.69 -35.39 -11.40
CA THR A 591 -38.19 -36.65 -11.97
C THR A 591 -36.77 -36.43 -12.49
N PHE A 592 -35.81 -37.23 -12.03
CA PHE A 592 -34.38 -36.98 -12.20
C PHE A 592 -33.66 -38.24 -12.66
N LYS A 593 -32.78 -38.13 -13.66
CA LYS A 593 -31.97 -39.28 -14.12
C LYS A 593 -30.76 -39.54 -13.21
N ASN A 594 -30.28 -38.52 -12.51
CA ASN A 594 -29.13 -38.58 -11.59
C ASN A 594 -29.62 -38.57 -10.13
N LEU A 595 -29.17 -39.55 -9.36
CA LEU A 595 -29.58 -39.78 -7.97
C LEU A 595 -29.13 -38.67 -7.01
N ASP A 596 -27.96 -38.07 -7.22
CA ASP A 596 -27.47 -37.00 -6.34
C ASP A 596 -28.27 -35.71 -6.53
N TYR A 597 -28.75 -35.45 -7.74
CA TYR A 597 -29.69 -34.35 -7.98
C TYR A 597 -31.06 -34.61 -7.35
N ALA A 598 -31.54 -35.85 -7.41
CA ALA A 598 -32.77 -36.24 -6.72
C ALA A 598 -32.65 -36.01 -5.20
N LYS A 599 -31.52 -36.40 -4.59
CA LYS A 599 -31.23 -36.17 -3.16
C LYS A 599 -31.16 -34.68 -2.79
N ARG A 600 -30.53 -33.85 -3.63
CA ARG A 600 -30.50 -32.39 -3.43
C ARG A 600 -31.90 -31.78 -3.48
N MET A 601 -32.73 -32.22 -4.42
CA MET A 601 -34.11 -31.76 -4.54
C MET A 601 -34.97 -32.24 -3.35
N GLU A 602 -34.81 -33.48 -2.90
CA GLU A 602 -35.46 -34.00 -1.69
C GLU A 602 -35.12 -33.14 -0.46
N ALA A 603 -33.84 -32.79 -0.27
CA ALA A 603 -33.41 -31.90 0.80
C ALA A 603 -34.06 -30.51 0.70
N LYS A 604 -34.12 -29.93 -0.50
CA LYS A 604 -34.78 -28.63 -0.76
C LYS A 604 -36.27 -28.64 -0.45
N VAL A 605 -36.97 -29.74 -0.76
CA VAL A 605 -38.41 -29.88 -0.49
C VAL A 605 -38.68 -30.14 1.00
N LYS A 606 -37.82 -30.90 1.69
CA LYS A 606 -37.91 -31.12 3.16
C LYS A 606 -37.74 -29.84 3.97
N LEU A 607 -36.97 -28.87 3.48
CA LEU A 607 -36.75 -27.57 4.15
C LEU A 607 -38.03 -26.73 4.31
N LYS A 608 -39.07 -26.97 3.50
CA LYS A 608 -40.27 -26.11 3.48
C LYS A 608 -41.31 -26.38 4.58
N LYS A 609 -41.10 -27.37 5.48
CA LYS A 609 -41.99 -27.74 6.62
C LYS A 609 -43.50 -27.92 6.31
N GLN A 610 -43.93 -27.83 5.04
CA GLN A 610 -45.33 -27.91 4.61
C GLN A 610 -45.76 -29.30 4.11
N TYR A 611 -44.83 -30.22 3.90
CA TYR A 611 -45.13 -31.54 3.35
C TYR A 611 -44.79 -32.65 4.34
N PRO A 612 -45.77 -33.49 4.75
CA PRO A 612 -45.62 -34.36 5.91
C PRO A 612 -44.61 -35.50 5.73
N LYS A 613 -44.32 -35.92 4.48
CA LYS A 613 -43.31 -36.95 4.15
C LYS A 613 -42.78 -36.73 2.73
N VAL A 614 -41.50 -36.43 2.57
CA VAL A 614 -40.83 -36.35 1.26
C VAL A 614 -39.97 -37.60 1.08
N GLN A 615 -40.08 -38.27 -0.06
CA GLN A 615 -39.35 -39.51 -0.34
C GLN A 615 -38.79 -39.52 -1.77
N LEU A 616 -37.74 -40.31 -1.96
CA LEU A 616 -37.23 -40.67 -3.29
C LEU A 616 -37.79 -42.02 -3.72
N VAL A 617 -38.32 -42.10 -4.94
CA VAL A 617 -38.84 -43.33 -5.54
C VAL A 617 -38.11 -43.58 -6.85
N TYR A 618 -37.31 -44.65 -6.92
CA TYR A 618 -36.56 -45.00 -8.12
C TYR A 618 -37.36 -45.92 -9.05
N ASN A 619 -37.40 -45.60 -10.34
CA ASN A 619 -38.06 -46.39 -11.37
C ASN A 619 -37.05 -47.27 -12.13
N ASN A 620 -37.08 -48.57 -11.87
CA ASN A 620 -36.19 -49.52 -12.56
C ASN A 620 -36.48 -49.66 -14.07
N LYS A 621 -37.72 -49.38 -14.52
CA LYS A 621 -38.09 -49.48 -15.95
C LYS A 621 -37.66 -48.26 -16.75
N SER A 622 -37.72 -47.06 -16.16
CA SER A 622 -37.36 -45.81 -16.86
C SER A 622 -35.95 -45.31 -16.54
N GLY A 623 -35.33 -45.77 -15.46
CA GLY A 623 -34.00 -45.32 -15.01
C GLY A 623 -34.01 -43.92 -14.35
N PHE A 624 -35.18 -43.43 -13.93
CA PHE A 624 -35.32 -42.12 -13.27
C PHE A 624 -35.71 -42.27 -11.79
N THR A 625 -35.20 -41.35 -10.96
CA THR A 625 -35.58 -41.14 -9.56
C THR A 625 -36.59 -40.01 -9.45
N HIS A 626 -37.73 -40.28 -8.85
CA HIS A 626 -38.78 -39.30 -8.57
C HIS A 626 -38.67 -38.79 -7.14
N VAL A 627 -38.89 -37.49 -6.95
CA VAL A 627 -39.08 -36.88 -5.62
C VAL A 627 -40.58 -36.75 -5.41
N THR A 628 -41.09 -37.37 -4.35
CA THR A 628 -42.53 -37.37 -4.04
C THR A 628 -42.81 -36.65 -2.73
N VAL A 629 -43.97 -36.00 -2.65
CA VAL A 629 -44.47 -35.36 -1.43
C VAL A 629 -45.78 -35.99 -0.96
N GLY A 630 -45.84 -36.24 0.36
CA GLY A 630 -47.03 -36.58 1.14
C GLY A 630 -47.42 -38.06 1.17
N ARG A 631 -48.07 -38.46 2.27
CA ARG A 631 -49.03 -39.56 2.39
C ARG A 631 -50.39 -38.90 2.59
N LEU A 632 -51.16 -38.69 1.53
CA LEU A 632 -52.49 -38.06 1.65
C LEU A 632 -53.55 -39.14 1.83
N THR A 633 -54.37 -39.01 2.88
CA THR A 633 -55.40 -39.98 3.26
C THR A 633 -56.61 -39.93 2.31
N TYR A 634 -56.91 -38.75 1.76
CA TYR A 634 -58.07 -38.51 0.91
C TYR A 634 -57.64 -37.97 -0.47
N MET A 635 -58.35 -38.40 -1.51
CA MET A 635 -58.07 -38.01 -2.90
C MET A 635 -58.30 -36.51 -3.15
N GLU A 636 -59.21 -35.89 -2.39
CA GLU A 636 -59.55 -34.47 -2.48
C GLU A 636 -58.37 -33.58 -2.09
N ASP A 637 -57.60 -33.95 -1.06
CA ASP A 637 -56.40 -33.23 -0.64
C ASP A 637 -55.30 -33.30 -1.72
N ALA A 638 -55.17 -34.44 -2.40
CA ALA A 638 -54.23 -34.61 -3.51
C ALA A 638 -54.62 -33.74 -4.72
N ILE A 639 -55.92 -33.61 -4.97
CA ILE A 639 -56.47 -32.74 -6.02
C ILE A 639 -56.21 -31.26 -5.70
N ILE A 640 -56.40 -30.83 -4.45
CA ILE A 640 -56.14 -29.45 -4.02
C ILE A 640 -54.66 -29.10 -4.19
N LEU A 641 -53.77 -29.95 -3.67
CA LEU A 641 -52.31 -29.74 -3.77
C LEU A 641 -51.82 -29.69 -5.22
N THR A 642 -52.38 -30.56 -6.08
CA THR A 642 -52.06 -30.59 -7.52
C THR A 642 -52.61 -29.36 -8.25
N LYS A 643 -53.78 -28.85 -7.84
CA LYS A 643 -54.39 -27.63 -8.40
C LYS A 643 -53.63 -26.38 -8.00
N GLU A 644 -53.15 -26.27 -6.76
CA GLU A 644 -52.31 -25.16 -6.30
C GLU A 644 -50.97 -25.12 -7.06
N ALA A 645 -50.30 -26.27 -7.19
CA ALA A 645 -49.06 -26.39 -7.97
C ALA A 645 -49.25 -26.07 -9.47
N ARG A 646 -50.40 -26.46 -10.05
CA ARG A 646 -50.75 -26.12 -11.45
C ARG A 646 -51.13 -24.66 -11.63
N LYS A 647 -51.79 -24.03 -10.65
CA LYS A 647 -52.24 -22.64 -10.74
C LYS A 647 -51.06 -21.66 -10.82
N GLU A 648 -50.04 -21.84 -9.98
CA GLU A 648 -48.80 -21.04 -10.08
C GLU A 648 -48.04 -21.27 -11.40
N TYR A 649 -48.03 -22.51 -11.91
CA TYR A 649 -47.43 -22.84 -13.21
C TYR A 649 -48.13 -22.11 -14.36
N LEU A 650 -49.47 -22.16 -14.40
CA LEU A 650 -50.30 -21.50 -15.41
C LEU A 650 -50.24 -19.98 -15.31
N ASP A 651 -50.28 -19.41 -14.11
CA ASP A 651 -50.18 -17.95 -13.91
C ASP A 651 -48.81 -17.41 -14.38
N SER A 652 -47.71 -18.16 -14.17
CA SER A 652 -46.39 -17.80 -14.69
C SER A 652 -46.26 -17.95 -16.21
N TRP A 653 -46.93 -18.94 -16.79
CA TRP A 653 -46.94 -19.19 -18.24
C TRP A 653 -47.74 -18.11 -18.99
N VAL A 654 -48.90 -17.73 -18.45
CA VAL A 654 -49.73 -16.64 -19.00
C VAL A 654 -49.04 -15.28 -18.89
N GLN A 655 -48.26 -15.02 -17.83
CA GLN A 655 -47.43 -13.81 -17.75
C GLN A 655 -46.24 -13.83 -18.71
N SER A 656 -45.71 -14.98 -19.10
CA SER A 656 -44.64 -15.09 -20.11
C SER A 656 -45.10 -14.98 -21.56
N LEU A 657 -46.42 -14.95 -21.79
CA LEU A 657 -47.07 -14.79 -23.09
C LEU A 657 -47.66 -13.38 -23.32
N ARG A 658 -47.57 -12.50 -22.31
CA ARG A 658 -47.84 -11.05 -22.41
C ARG A 658 -46.52 -10.31 -22.40
#